data_AF-M7XWA6-F1
#
_entry.id   AF-M7XWA6-F1
#
_cell.length_a   1.000
_cell.length_b   1.000
_cell.length_c   1.000
_cell.angle_alpha   90.00
_cell.angle_beta   90.00
_cell.angle_gamma   90.00
#
_symmetry.space_group_name_H-M   'P 1'
#
loop_
_entity.id
_entity.type
_entity.pdbx_description
1 polymer ?
#
loop_
_entity_poly.entity_id
_entity_poly.type
_entity_poly.pdbx_seq_one_letter_code
_entity_poly.pdbx_strand_id
1 'polypeptide(L)'
;MKASPTIPKNPALPSSMDFEQLRQLGLQQIERLSSAYWTDYNSHDPGITILEALCYAITELGYRAKFEIKDLLADASGQTFFMARQILTSAPWTIADYRKLLVDIKGVNNAWLLPEGKQEVPVFIHCEKDQLQYEITDQPLLLKGLYTVLLDLEIDLESGDLNTGDIEMENIAFPFSPMVGIEAGEFQVKFELPSVREIAPKVLKEEVSSIAIVKNAEKNWHYSFKVEWADGDTAAIPFRVSIAKNPKKGKVQDSHVWLMLQDSTYAEAIWQGYLEKILKAHTIIQKAIKTLHENRNICEDFVKVEPISSEEIAFCFDVDARPEADIERIQAEIYFAIQNYLNPPIRFYTLRELTEQGVPSEEIFEGPALGHGFIKSDEIEQSQLRSVIYASDIISLLMDIDGVLGVRNFLMTKYDKEGKPVAGEKGISWCMSVTPLHKPVMSESFSKILFFKDGFPFLSRYEEVKDTVQLLHAQNTIGKLVATFEDLPVPKGRRRDTLSHWPVQYDLPMVYGVGEFGLPTNADSLRKAQQQQLKGYLMFFEQLLADFFAQLTNAKTLFSTDPIRQTYFAQYLGSIKETEEILHLDLEKAIANDPLDTASQELWRRLYENQPAFFERRNRFLDHLLARFGESFNDFALLMYRINLENISLEKVEPQELLDIKINTLETYAEVSHARNLAFNYFPQTEAFELNEGRLWDTDNVSGLEKRISYLTGIRDFTRRFLYCIKNVEIICEEKEVGEEIHCQHHFSMVSRAGTILVSKQYPSKSEAESVLADVLELGINKDNFHYTNKKIKLKKGNTILLTSEQNFQTEELALAEIDAIAEEITAPCPDPEGLHLVEHILLRPKSKNFDLLEVCLQDCDCPCEWDPYSFRASVVLPHWPKHFDNMAFRKYFEDKIREQAPAHIQLKICWVSNEQLREFEVRYQKWILELGKFRAGADNQPTYQEANDKMVEILSMLHSVYPKATLHDCEESDADKNPVMLGKTILGTQKL
;
A
#
# COMPACT_ATOMS: atom_id res chain seq x y z
N MET A 1 -30.45 20.53 29.92
CA MET A 1 -31.91 20.29 29.87
C MET A 1 -32.34 20.34 28.41
N LYS A 2 -32.74 19.21 27.80
CA LYS A 2 -33.33 19.23 26.45
C LYS A 2 -34.71 19.90 26.56
N ALA A 3 -34.94 20.97 25.80
CA ALA A 3 -36.23 21.65 25.74
C ALA A 3 -37.31 20.63 25.37
N SER A 4 -38.44 20.65 26.08
CA SER A 4 -39.60 19.82 25.72
C SER A 4 -39.99 20.10 24.27
N PRO A 5 -40.16 19.06 23.42
CA PRO A 5 -40.56 19.27 22.04
C PRO A 5 -41.94 19.92 22.03
N THR A 6 -42.01 21.18 21.60
CA THR A 6 -43.27 21.89 21.35
C THR A 6 -43.64 21.66 19.90
N ILE A 7 -44.79 21.04 19.64
CA ILE A 7 -45.33 20.94 18.28
C ILE A 7 -45.88 22.32 17.93
N PRO A 8 -45.31 23.04 16.95
CA PRO A 8 -45.82 24.34 16.55
C PRO A 8 -47.26 24.19 16.06
N LYS A 9 -48.14 25.12 16.47
CA LYS A 9 -49.57 25.07 16.13
C LYS A 9 -49.82 25.11 14.62
N ASN A 10 -48.94 25.80 13.88
CA ASN A 10 -48.91 25.85 12.41
C ASN A 10 -47.47 25.56 11.95
N PRO A 11 -47.09 24.28 11.74
CA PRO A 11 -45.78 23.97 11.17
C PRO A 11 -45.72 24.47 9.73
N ALA A 12 -44.64 25.16 9.35
CA ALA A 12 -44.39 25.46 7.95
C ALA A 12 -44.01 24.15 7.24
N LEU A 13 -44.97 23.56 6.53
CA LEU A 13 -44.74 22.33 5.80
C LEU A 13 -44.08 22.62 4.45
N PRO A 14 -43.19 21.75 3.97
CA PRO A 14 -42.74 21.77 2.59
C PRO A 14 -43.94 21.62 1.65
N SER A 15 -43.89 22.23 0.46
CA SER A 15 -44.99 22.16 -0.51
C SER A 15 -45.41 20.73 -0.89
N SER A 16 -44.50 19.76 -0.84
CA SER A 16 -44.81 18.34 -1.10
C SER A 16 -45.57 17.64 0.03
N MET A 17 -45.72 18.27 1.19
CA MET A 17 -46.46 17.77 2.36
C MET A 17 -47.66 18.66 2.70
N ASP A 18 -47.81 19.80 2.02
CA ASP A 18 -48.92 20.72 2.22
C ASP A 18 -50.05 20.35 1.27
N PHE A 19 -51.05 19.68 1.82
CA PHE A 19 -52.24 19.25 1.09
C PHE A 19 -52.95 20.40 0.36
N GLU A 20 -53.13 21.55 1.03
CA GLU A 20 -53.91 22.65 0.46
C GLU A 20 -53.14 23.29 -0.69
N GLN A 21 -51.83 23.42 -0.56
CA GLN A 21 -50.99 23.89 -1.65
C GLN A 21 -50.99 22.92 -2.85
N LEU A 22 -50.87 21.61 -2.62
CA LEU A 22 -50.96 20.60 -3.67
C LEU A 22 -52.32 20.62 -4.39
N ARG A 23 -53.40 20.76 -3.62
CA ARG A 23 -54.77 20.87 -4.14
C ARG A 23 -54.94 22.12 -5.01
N GLN A 24 -54.46 23.27 -4.55
CA GLN A 24 -54.49 24.52 -5.31
C GLN A 24 -53.70 24.39 -6.62
N LEU A 25 -52.52 23.77 -6.60
CA LEU A 25 -51.73 23.51 -7.80
C LEU A 25 -52.46 22.56 -8.75
N GLY A 26 -53.08 21.50 -8.24
CA GLY A 26 -53.89 20.57 -9.03
C GLY A 26 -55.05 21.26 -9.73
N LEU A 27 -55.81 22.09 -8.99
CA LEU A 27 -56.91 22.88 -9.55
C LEU A 27 -56.44 23.85 -10.62
N GLN A 28 -55.32 24.55 -10.41
CA GLN A 28 -54.73 25.43 -11.42
C GLN A 28 -54.35 24.66 -12.70
N GLN A 29 -53.84 23.43 -12.59
CA GLN A 29 -53.54 22.61 -13.76
C GLN A 29 -54.80 22.17 -14.51
N ILE A 30 -55.85 21.79 -13.79
CA ILE A 30 -57.14 21.44 -14.40
C ILE A 30 -57.72 22.66 -15.13
N GLU A 31 -57.82 23.82 -14.48
CA GLU A 31 -58.32 25.04 -15.10
C GLU A 31 -57.53 25.41 -16.36
N ARG A 32 -56.19 25.31 -16.30
CA ARG A 32 -55.31 25.59 -17.44
C ARG A 32 -55.53 24.63 -18.60
N LEU A 33 -55.70 23.34 -18.34
CA LEU A 33 -55.74 22.30 -19.38
C LEU A 33 -57.15 22.03 -19.92
N SER A 34 -58.20 22.27 -19.12
CA SER A 34 -59.55 21.80 -19.44
C SER A 34 -60.68 22.77 -19.12
N SER A 35 -60.41 24.06 -18.82
CA SER A 35 -61.48 25.06 -18.53
C SER A 35 -62.55 25.21 -19.62
N ALA A 36 -62.26 24.82 -20.86
CA ALA A 36 -63.25 24.79 -21.95
C ALA A 36 -64.28 23.65 -21.82
N TYR A 37 -63.96 22.56 -21.11
CA TYR A 37 -64.76 21.34 -21.02
C TYR A 37 -65.19 20.99 -19.60
N TRP A 38 -64.34 21.24 -18.60
CA TRP A 38 -64.59 21.00 -17.19
C TRP A 38 -64.61 22.34 -16.45
N THR A 39 -65.80 22.80 -16.06
CA THR A 39 -66.06 24.13 -15.51
C THR A 39 -66.49 24.13 -14.04
N ASP A 40 -66.77 22.95 -13.47
CA ASP A 40 -67.15 22.79 -12.07
C ASP A 40 -65.97 22.26 -11.25
N TYR A 41 -65.45 23.09 -10.34
CA TYR A 41 -64.30 22.76 -9.49
C TYR A 41 -64.69 22.58 -8.01
N ASN A 42 -65.98 22.35 -7.74
CA ASN A 42 -66.47 22.19 -6.38
C ASN A 42 -66.23 20.76 -5.86
N SER A 43 -66.21 20.60 -4.54
CA SER A 43 -65.96 19.32 -3.85
C SER A 43 -67.00 18.22 -4.07
N HIS A 44 -68.13 18.53 -4.71
CA HIS A 44 -69.14 17.54 -5.07
C HIS A 44 -68.84 16.85 -6.42
N ASP A 45 -67.94 17.42 -7.23
CA ASP A 45 -67.50 16.83 -8.48
C ASP A 45 -66.57 15.62 -8.19
N PRO A 46 -66.87 14.43 -8.75
CA PRO A 46 -66.04 13.25 -8.54
C PRO A 46 -64.58 13.41 -8.93
N GLY A 47 -64.27 14.14 -9.99
CA GLY A 47 -62.91 14.39 -10.43
C GLY A 47 -62.12 15.25 -9.43
N ILE A 48 -62.78 16.19 -8.75
CA ILE A 48 -62.17 16.98 -7.68
C ILE A 48 -61.93 16.13 -6.43
N THR A 49 -62.86 15.23 -6.07
CA THR A 49 -62.63 14.31 -4.94
C THR A 49 -61.48 13.33 -5.20
N ILE A 50 -61.29 12.88 -6.45
CA ILE A 50 -60.15 12.05 -6.85
C ILE A 50 -58.85 12.86 -6.79
N LEU A 51 -58.86 14.12 -7.26
CA LEU A 51 -57.71 15.01 -7.13
C LEU A 51 -57.31 15.18 -5.66
N GLU A 52 -58.27 15.44 -4.78
CA GLU A 52 -58.03 15.59 -3.34
C GLU A 52 -57.41 14.32 -2.73
N ALA A 53 -57.94 13.13 -3.05
CA ALA A 53 -57.36 11.87 -2.59
C ALA A 53 -55.92 11.67 -3.08
N LEU A 54 -55.63 12.00 -4.35
CA LEU A 54 -54.27 11.96 -4.90
C LEU A 54 -53.34 12.97 -4.23
N CYS A 55 -53.81 14.20 -3.98
CA CYS A 55 -53.05 15.21 -3.24
C CYS A 55 -52.67 14.70 -1.85
N TYR A 56 -53.61 14.04 -1.15
CA TYR A 56 -53.33 13.44 0.15
C TYR A 56 -52.26 12.34 0.05
N ALA A 57 -52.36 11.42 -0.90
CA ALA A 57 -51.35 10.38 -1.11
C ALA A 57 -49.96 10.95 -1.45
N ILE A 58 -49.89 12.05 -2.21
CA ILE A 58 -48.63 12.75 -2.50
C ILE A 58 -48.01 13.34 -1.22
N THR A 59 -48.80 13.75 -0.22
CA THR A 59 -48.23 14.21 1.06
C THR A 59 -47.45 13.11 1.78
N GLU A 60 -47.90 11.85 1.69
CA GLU A 60 -47.18 10.71 2.24
C GLU A 60 -45.88 10.44 1.47
N LEU A 61 -45.93 10.52 0.14
CA LEU A 61 -44.75 10.41 -0.72
C LEU A 61 -43.71 11.46 -0.32
N GLY A 62 -44.12 12.72 -0.17
CA GLY A 62 -43.29 13.81 0.31
C GLY A 62 -42.70 13.52 1.70
N TYR A 63 -43.53 13.03 2.62
CA TYR A 63 -43.12 12.66 3.98
C TYR A 63 -42.02 11.59 4.00
N ARG A 64 -42.21 10.47 3.29
CA ARG A 64 -41.25 9.36 3.26
C ARG A 64 -39.96 9.73 2.53
N ALA A 65 -40.05 10.53 1.46
CA ALA A 65 -38.87 11.04 0.74
C ALA A 65 -37.97 11.95 1.60
N LYS A 66 -38.47 12.46 2.74
CA LYS A 66 -37.71 13.30 3.68
C LYS A 66 -37.15 12.53 4.89
N PHE A 67 -37.21 11.21 4.90
CA PHE A 67 -36.47 10.45 5.91
C PHE A 67 -34.98 10.78 5.85
N GLU A 68 -34.30 10.74 6.99
CA GLU A 68 -32.87 11.01 7.06
C GLU A 68 -32.12 10.01 6.17
N ILE A 69 -31.08 10.46 5.46
CA ILE A 69 -30.32 9.60 4.54
C ILE A 69 -29.80 8.33 5.23
N LYS A 70 -29.36 8.43 6.48
CA LYS A 70 -28.93 7.27 7.28
C LYS A 70 -30.04 6.22 7.43
N ASP A 71 -31.31 6.63 7.51
CA ASP A 71 -32.47 5.74 7.62
C ASP A 71 -32.85 5.14 6.25
N LEU A 72 -32.75 5.93 5.17
CA LEU A 72 -33.00 5.46 3.80
C LEU A 72 -31.95 4.47 3.30
N LEU A 73 -30.70 4.65 3.73
CA LEU A 73 -29.57 3.76 3.41
C LEU A 73 -29.33 2.70 4.50
N ALA A 74 -30.25 2.52 5.45
CA ALA A 74 -30.11 1.51 6.48
C ALA A 74 -29.99 0.10 5.87
N ASP A 75 -29.10 -0.70 6.43
CA ASP A 75 -28.80 -2.07 5.98
C ASP A 75 -28.37 -2.13 4.49
N ALA A 76 -27.66 -1.13 3.99
CA ALA A 76 -27.03 -1.18 2.67
C ALA A 76 -25.82 -2.11 2.67
N SER A 77 -25.78 -3.06 1.74
CA SER A 77 -24.60 -3.86 1.38
C SER A 77 -23.81 -3.15 0.27
N GLY A 78 -22.55 -3.56 0.06
CA GLY A 78 -21.74 -3.06 -1.06
C GLY A 78 -21.59 -1.54 -1.11
N GLN A 79 -21.57 -0.87 0.04
CA GLN A 79 -21.47 0.59 0.08
C GLN A 79 -20.01 1.05 0.02
N THR A 80 -19.76 2.12 -0.75
CA THR A 80 -18.43 2.74 -0.94
C THR A 80 -18.21 3.95 -0.03
N PHE A 81 -18.97 4.02 1.06
CA PHE A 81 -18.80 5.04 2.10
C PHE A 81 -17.75 4.55 3.11
N PHE A 82 -16.50 4.86 2.80
CA PHE A 82 -15.34 4.53 3.63
C PHE A 82 -15.32 5.34 4.93
N MET A 83 -14.74 4.77 5.99
CA MET A 83 -14.43 5.51 7.21
C MET A 83 -13.24 6.46 6.97
N ALA A 84 -13.09 7.49 7.82
CA ALA A 84 -12.07 8.51 7.62
C ALA A 84 -10.66 7.91 7.61
N ARG A 85 -10.38 6.97 8.53
CA ARG A 85 -9.09 6.26 8.56
C ARG A 85 -8.82 5.43 7.32
N GLN A 86 -9.85 4.95 6.61
CA GLN A 86 -9.64 4.13 5.42
C GLN A 86 -9.31 4.96 4.18
N ILE A 87 -9.80 6.20 4.10
CA ILE A 87 -9.76 7.01 2.88
C ILE A 87 -8.86 8.25 2.97
N LEU A 88 -8.62 8.77 4.17
CA LEU A 88 -7.79 9.97 4.38
C LEU A 88 -6.32 9.64 4.65
N THR A 89 -6.02 8.46 5.20
CA THR A 89 -4.64 8.03 5.42
C THR A 89 -3.98 7.63 4.11
N SER A 90 -2.69 7.87 3.99
CA SER A 90 -1.86 7.45 2.85
C SER A 90 -0.70 6.58 3.30
N ALA A 91 -0.12 5.80 2.40
CA ALA A 91 1.18 5.20 2.63
C ALA A 91 2.21 6.29 2.99
N PRO A 92 3.25 5.98 3.78
CA PRO A 92 4.26 6.96 4.16
C PRO A 92 4.97 7.49 2.92
N TRP A 93 5.06 8.82 2.79
CA TRP A 93 5.72 9.47 1.66
C TRP A 93 6.90 10.31 2.11
N THR A 94 6.71 11.07 3.19
CA THR A 94 7.74 11.97 3.71
C THR A 94 8.63 11.28 4.73
N ILE A 95 9.80 11.87 5.01
CA ILE A 95 10.67 11.44 6.11
C ILE A 95 9.90 11.45 7.44
N ALA A 96 9.04 12.45 7.68
CA ALA A 96 8.23 12.52 8.89
C ALA A 96 7.24 11.35 8.99
N ASP A 97 6.63 10.93 7.88
CA ASP A 97 5.72 9.79 7.85
C ASP A 97 6.41 8.47 8.19
N TYR A 98 7.58 8.21 7.59
CA TYR A 98 8.38 7.03 7.95
C TYR A 98 8.79 7.05 9.41
N ARG A 99 9.12 8.22 9.97
CA ARG A 99 9.42 8.35 11.40
C ARG A 99 8.20 8.04 12.25
N LYS A 100 7.01 8.56 11.93
CA LYS A 100 5.75 8.22 12.62
C LYS A 100 5.48 6.71 12.57
N LEU A 101 5.65 6.10 11.39
CA LEU A 101 5.45 4.67 11.18
C LEU A 101 6.41 3.81 12.03
N LEU A 102 7.69 4.18 12.09
CA LEU A 102 8.69 3.46 12.89
C LEU A 102 8.48 3.64 14.39
N VAL A 103 8.14 4.86 14.83
CA VAL A 103 7.89 5.18 16.26
C VAL A 103 6.66 4.44 16.78
N ASP A 104 5.67 4.18 15.92
CA ASP A 104 4.49 3.37 16.28
C ASP A 104 4.83 1.90 16.58
N ILE A 105 6.00 1.40 16.19
CA ILE A 105 6.45 0.04 16.50
C ILE A 105 6.78 -0.06 17.99
N LYS A 106 6.10 -0.98 18.69
CA LYS A 106 6.43 -1.30 20.10
C LYS A 106 7.92 -1.66 20.25
N GLY A 107 8.61 -1.02 21.19
CA GLY A 107 10.06 -1.17 21.39
C GLY A 107 10.91 -0.10 20.68
N VAL A 108 10.34 0.74 19.81
CA VAL A 108 11.03 1.89 19.19
C VAL A 108 10.62 3.19 19.89
N ASN A 109 11.59 3.92 20.43
CA ASN A 109 11.43 5.21 21.10
C ASN A 109 11.45 6.36 20.09
N ASN A 110 12.43 6.35 19.18
CA ASN A 110 12.55 7.32 18.09
C ASN A 110 13.21 6.65 16.88
N ALA A 111 13.11 7.26 15.71
CA ALA A 111 13.79 6.81 14.51
C ALA A 111 14.16 8.00 13.63
N TRP A 112 15.21 7.88 12.84
CA TRP A 112 15.64 8.88 11.87
C TRP A 112 15.91 8.22 10.52
N LEU A 113 15.38 8.83 9.47
CA LEU A 113 15.58 8.40 8.09
C LEU A 113 16.45 9.44 7.38
N LEU A 114 17.62 9.01 6.93
CA LEU A 114 18.65 9.91 6.40
C LEU A 114 18.85 9.65 4.89
N PRO A 115 18.66 10.67 4.02
CA PRO A 115 18.77 10.53 2.57
C PRO A 115 20.22 10.46 2.06
N GLU A 116 21.21 10.57 2.95
CA GLU A 116 22.64 10.47 2.62
C GLU A 116 23.11 9.00 2.51
N GLY A 117 22.21 8.06 2.20
CA GLY A 117 22.52 6.65 2.10
C GLY A 117 23.65 6.41 1.10
N LYS A 118 24.85 6.14 1.61
CA LYS A 118 25.99 5.80 0.75
C LYS A 118 25.68 4.48 0.07
N GLN A 119 25.64 4.51 -1.26
CA GLN A 119 25.64 3.32 -2.10
C GLN A 119 26.70 2.31 -1.62
N GLU A 120 26.38 1.03 -1.75
CA GLU A 120 27.22 -0.07 -1.28
C GLU A 120 28.62 -0.04 -1.92
N VAL A 121 28.69 0.38 -3.19
CA VAL A 121 29.93 0.51 -3.96
C VAL A 121 29.97 1.85 -4.69
N PRO A 122 31.07 2.62 -4.60
CA PRO A 122 31.20 3.86 -5.36
C PRO A 122 31.29 3.58 -6.86
N VAL A 123 30.53 4.34 -7.64
CA VAL A 123 30.48 4.31 -9.11
C VAL A 123 30.93 5.67 -9.62
N PHE A 124 31.66 5.68 -10.73
CA PHE A 124 32.27 6.86 -11.33
C PHE A 124 31.89 6.97 -12.80
N ILE A 125 31.84 8.20 -13.30
CA ILE A 125 31.46 8.53 -14.67
C ILE A 125 32.73 8.61 -15.52
N HIS A 126 32.71 8.03 -16.72
CA HIS A 126 33.76 8.15 -17.73
C HIS A 126 33.21 8.77 -19.03
N CYS A 127 33.22 10.11 -19.11
CA CYS A 127 32.64 10.88 -20.22
C CYS A 127 33.14 10.46 -21.61
N GLU A 128 34.46 10.35 -21.82
CA GLU A 128 35.02 10.07 -23.15
C GLU A 128 34.67 8.67 -23.70
N LYS A 129 34.28 7.74 -22.83
CA LYS A 129 33.90 6.36 -23.19
C LYS A 129 32.40 6.13 -23.10
N ASP A 130 31.64 7.17 -22.75
CA ASP A 130 30.19 7.12 -22.60
C ASP A 130 29.70 5.99 -21.66
N GLN A 131 30.40 5.75 -20.55
CA GLN A 131 30.13 4.61 -19.67
C GLN A 131 30.31 4.91 -18.17
N LEU A 132 29.69 4.09 -17.34
CA LEU A 132 29.95 4.02 -15.89
C LEU A 132 31.07 3.03 -15.59
N GLN A 133 31.81 3.27 -14.50
CA GLN A 133 32.91 2.39 -14.08
C GLN A 133 33.18 2.43 -12.57
N TYR A 134 33.97 1.47 -12.07
CA TYR A 134 34.42 1.42 -10.67
C TYR A 134 35.78 2.08 -10.41
N GLU A 135 36.52 2.42 -11.48
CA GLU A 135 37.79 3.13 -11.37
C GLU A 135 37.53 4.59 -10.99
N ILE A 136 38.29 5.09 -10.01
CA ILE A 136 38.11 6.44 -9.47
C ILE A 136 38.36 7.47 -10.56
N THR A 137 37.38 8.34 -10.79
CA THR A 137 37.50 9.55 -11.62
C THR A 137 37.15 10.77 -10.77
N ASP A 138 37.35 11.97 -11.33
CA ASP A 138 36.97 13.24 -10.69
C ASP A 138 35.44 13.42 -10.59
N GLN A 139 34.65 12.53 -11.19
CA GLN A 139 33.18 12.59 -11.24
C GLN A 139 32.55 11.34 -10.60
N PRO A 140 32.36 11.33 -9.26
CA PRO A 140 31.59 10.28 -8.60
C PRO A 140 30.10 10.40 -8.92
N LEU A 141 29.46 9.27 -9.23
CA LEU A 141 28.00 9.17 -9.35
C LEU A 141 27.40 8.92 -7.97
N LEU A 142 26.59 9.86 -7.48
CA LEU A 142 25.88 9.76 -6.21
C LEU A 142 24.42 9.36 -6.46
N LEU A 143 24.08 8.13 -6.08
CA LEU A 143 22.71 7.64 -6.18
C LEU A 143 21.80 8.32 -5.13
N LYS A 144 20.58 8.68 -5.55
CA LYS A 144 19.51 9.24 -4.73
C LYS A 144 18.43 8.18 -4.47
N GLY A 145 17.54 8.46 -3.52
CA GLY A 145 16.50 7.51 -3.10
C GLY A 145 17.03 6.37 -2.22
N LEU A 146 18.26 6.49 -1.70
CA LEU A 146 18.86 5.54 -0.77
C LEU A 146 18.87 6.11 0.65
N TYR A 147 18.34 5.33 1.59
CA TYR A 147 18.19 5.78 2.97
C TYR A 147 18.99 4.94 3.95
N THR A 148 19.56 5.60 4.96
CA THR A 148 20.04 4.97 6.19
C THR A 148 19.05 5.25 7.31
N VAL A 149 18.58 4.21 7.98
CA VAL A 149 17.61 4.28 9.08
C VAL A 149 18.36 4.05 10.38
N LEU A 150 18.23 5.00 11.30
CA LEU A 150 18.74 4.90 12.66
C LEU A 150 17.57 4.71 13.62
N LEU A 151 17.65 3.69 14.47
CA LEU A 151 16.61 3.37 15.46
C LEU A 151 17.10 3.68 16.87
N ASP A 152 16.28 4.39 17.63
CA ASP A 152 16.42 4.50 19.08
C ASP A 152 15.39 3.58 19.73
N LEU A 153 15.86 2.58 20.47
CA LEU A 153 15.01 1.59 21.12
C LEU A 153 14.53 2.07 22.49
N GLU A 154 13.33 1.66 22.89
CA GLU A 154 12.77 1.93 24.21
C GLU A 154 13.59 1.24 25.31
N ILE A 155 13.54 1.80 26.52
CA ILE A 155 14.09 1.16 27.71
C ILE A 155 13.14 0.04 28.13
N ASP A 156 13.65 -1.19 28.17
CA ASP A 156 12.91 -2.35 28.66
C ASP A 156 12.94 -2.41 30.19
N LEU A 157 11.81 -2.77 30.81
CA LEU A 157 11.70 -2.82 32.27
C LEU A 157 12.59 -3.90 32.89
N GLU A 158 12.87 -4.99 32.17
CA GLU A 158 13.66 -6.11 32.67
C GLU A 158 15.11 -6.03 32.19
N SER A 159 15.32 -5.70 30.90
CA SER A 159 16.62 -5.74 30.24
C SER A 159 17.32 -4.37 30.13
N GLY A 160 16.69 -3.29 30.60
CA GLY A 160 17.25 -1.93 30.58
C GLY A 160 17.33 -1.34 29.18
N ASP A 161 18.32 -0.47 28.93
CA ASP A 161 18.48 0.22 27.63
C ASP A 161 18.90 -0.76 26.52
N LEU A 162 17.97 -1.06 25.61
CA LEU A 162 18.16 -1.99 24.48
C LEU A 162 19.14 -1.47 23.41
N ASN A 163 19.51 -0.19 23.44
CA ASN A 163 20.49 0.37 22.51
C ASN A 163 21.95 -0.04 22.86
N THR A 164 22.17 -0.56 24.06
CA THR A 164 23.47 -1.02 24.55
C THR A 164 23.46 -2.51 24.83
N GLY A 165 24.63 -3.15 24.87
CA GLY A 165 24.76 -4.51 25.40
C GLY A 165 24.77 -4.57 26.92
N ASP A 166 24.73 -3.40 27.59
CA ASP A 166 25.05 -3.30 29.02
C ASP A 166 24.06 -4.08 29.91
N ILE A 167 24.57 -4.79 30.90
CA ILE A 167 23.75 -5.52 31.87
C ILE A 167 24.14 -5.09 33.27
N GLU A 168 23.14 -4.77 34.09
CA GLU A 168 23.35 -4.52 35.51
C GLU A 168 22.87 -5.74 36.31
N MET A 169 23.76 -6.30 37.13
CA MET A 169 23.40 -7.40 38.02
C MET A 169 23.94 -7.16 39.43
N GLU A 170 23.24 -7.72 40.41
CA GLU A 170 23.71 -7.77 41.78
C GLU A 170 24.89 -8.75 41.91
N ASN A 171 25.78 -8.46 42.86
CA ASN A 171 26.85 -9.39 43.20
C ASN A 171 26.28 -10.64 43.88
N ILE A 172 26.87 -11.80 43.60
CA ILE A 172 26.60 -13.02 44.38
C ILE A 172 27.35 -12.97 45.72
N ALA A 173 27.00 -13.86 46.65
CA ALA A 173 27.77 -14.05 47.86
C ALA A 173 29.09 -14.77 47.52
N PHE A 174 30.24 -14.17 47.85
CA PHE A 174 31.54 -14.80 47.66
C PHE A 174 32.50 -14.49 48.81
N PRO A 175 33.32 -15.46 49.25
CA PRO A 175 34.20 -15.28 50.41
C PRO A 175 35.44 -14.46 50.04
N PHE A 176 35.69 -13.36 50.77
CA PHE A 176 36.99 -12.70 50.79
C PHE A 176 37.66 -12.77 52.16
N SER A 177 38.98 -12.88 52.13
CA SER A 177 39.91 -12.66 53.24
C SER A 177 40.91 -11.60 52.75
N PRO A 178 41.15 -10.48 53.46
CA PRO A 178 40.95 -10.28 54.89
C PRO A 178 39.81 -9.30 55.27
N MET A 179 38.94 -8.88 54.35
CA MET A 179 37.75 -8.09 54.69
C MET A 179 36.49 -8.96 54.68
N VAL A 180 35.60 -8.64 55.62
CA VAL A 180 34.27 -9.22 55.91
C VAL A 180 33.57 -9.69 54.63
N GLY A 181 33.02 -10.91 54.66
CA GLY A 181 32.29 -11.50 53.53
C GLY A 181 31.23 -10.55 53.00
N ILE A 182 31.26 -10.32 51.68
CA ILE A 182 30.26 -9.49 50.99
C ILE A 182 29.02 -10.36 50.79
N GLU A 183 27.88 -9.89 51.30
CA GLU A 183 26.60 -10.58 51.12
C GLU A 183 26.11 -10.39 49.68
N ALA A 184 25.25 -11.29 49.20
CA ALA A 184 24.60 -11.10 47.90
C ALA A 184 23.80 -9.80 47.89
N GLY A 185 23.89 -9.01 46.81
CA GLY A 185 23.16 -7.74 46.65
C GLY A 185 23.75 -6.53 47.38
N GLU A 186 24.94 -6.64 47.99
CA GLU A 186 25.59 -5.50 48.65
C GLU A 186 26.09 -4.42 47.66
N PHE A 187 26.40 -4.80 46.42
CA PHE A 187 26.83 -3.90 45.34
C PHE A 187 26.31 -4.36 43.97
N GLN A 188 26.23 -3.42 43.02
CA GLN A 188 25.76 -3.71 41.66
C GLN A 188 26.91 -3.53 40.65
N VAL A 189 26.98 -4.48 39.73
CA VAL A 189 27.99 -4.56 38.69
C VAL A 189 27.33 -4.29 37.36
N LYS A 190 27.91 -3.35 36.60
CA LYS A 190 27.53 -3.08 35.22
C LYS A 190 28.55 -3.75 34.30
N PHE A 191 28.06 -4.66 33.47
CA PHE A 191 28.81 -5.33 32.41
C PHE A 191 28.58 -4.58 31.11
N GLU A 192 29.57 -3.82 30.67
CA GLU A 192 29.55 -3.07 29.41
C GLU A 192 29.90 -4.01 28.25
N LEU A 193 28.86 -4.62 27.67
CA LEU A 193 28.94 -5.60 26.60
C LEU A 193 28.62 -4.97 25.24
N PRO A 194 29.07 -5.58 24.12
CA PRO A 194 28.79 -5.06 22.79
C PRO A 194 27.28 -4.97 22.50
N SER A 195 26.88 -3.92 21.80
CA SER A 195 25.49 -3.79 21.34
C SER A 195 25.15 -4.78 20.23
N VAL A 196 23.86 -4.90 19.87
CA VAL A 196 23.39 -5.72 18.74
C VAL A 196 24.06 -5.33 17.41
N ARG A 197 24.51 -4.07 17.29
CA ARG A 197 25.24 -3.55 16.12
C ARG A 197 26.67 -4.07 16.02
N GLU A 198 27.28 -4.46 17.14
CA GLU A 198 28.70 -4.78 17.25
C GLU A 198 28.97 -6.29 17.28
N ILE A 199 27.93 -7.12 17.39
CA ILE A 199 28.04 -8.57 17.37
C ILE A 199 27.92 -9.17 15.97
N ALA A 200 28.54 -10.34 15.79
CA ALA A 200 28.34 -11.13 14.58
C ALA A 200 26.93 -11.75 14.57
N PRO A 201 26.23 -11.80 13.42
CA PRO A 201 24.90 -12.41 13.31
C PRO A 201 24.82 -13.86 13.80
N LYS A 202 25.94 -14.60 13.76
CA LYS A 202 26.06 -15.98 14.26
C LYS A 202 25.69 -16.09 15.75
N VAL A 203 26.02 -15.07 16.56
CA VAL A 203 25.71 -15.01 18.00
C VAL A 203 24.20 -15.12 18.26
N LEU A 204 23.36 -14.67 17.32
CA LEU A 204 21.90 -14.65 17.46
C LEU A 204 21.23 -15.93 16.99
N LYS A 205 21.91 -16.76 16.19
CA LYS A 205 21.31 -17.88 15.46
C LYS A 205 21.70 -19.26 15.99
N GLU A 206 22.88 -19.38 16.57
CA GLU A 206 23.45 -20.67 16.95
C GLU A 206 23.53 -20.88 18.45
N GLU A 207 23.21 -22.09 18.89
CA GLU A 207 23.37 -22.50 20.27
C GLU A 207 24.85 -22.64 20.63
N VAL A 208 25.20 -22.08 21.78
CA VAL A 208 26.55 -22.11 22.32
C VAL A 208 26.78 -23.43 23.05
N SER A 209 27.87 -24.13 22.75
CA SER A 209 28.24 -25.40 23.38
C SER A 209 28.98 -25.20 24.71
N SER A 210 29.81 -24.16 24.82
CA SER A 210 30.43 -23.76 26.08
C SER A 210 30.78 -22.27 26.13
N ILE A 211 30.79 -21.71 27.34
CA ILE A 211 31.26 -20.35 27.62
C ILE A 211 32.31 -20.36 28.72
N ALA A 212 33.32 -19.51 28.58
CA ALA A 212 34.29 -19.25 29.64
C ALA A 212 34.72 -17.78 29.63
N ILE A 213 34.88 -17.17 30.81
CA ILE A 213 35.36 -15.78 30.91
C ILE A 213 36.87 -15.77 31.05
N VAL A 214 37.54 -14.95 30.25
CA VAL A 214 38.99 -14.76 30.28
C VAL A 214 39.30 -13.31 30.67
N LYS A 215 40.20 -13.13 31.62
CA LYS A 215 40.68 -11.80 32.04
C LYS A 215 41.72 -11.25 31.07
N ASN A 216 41.62 -9.95 30.76
CA ASN A 216 42.65 -9.25 30.00
C ASN A 216 43.89 -9.00 30.90
N ALA A 217 45.07 -9.42 30.45
CA ALA A 217 46.31 -9.29 31.22
C ALA A 217 46.86 -7.86 31.29
N GLU A 218 46.51 -6.99 30.33
CA GLU A 218 47.08 -5.65 30.16
C GLU A 218 46.17 -4.54 30.70
N LYS A 219 44.86 -4.81 30.85
CA LYS A 219 43.86 -3.82 31.26
C LYS A 219 43.00 -4.39 32.40
N ASN A 220 43.09 -3.77 33.58
CA ASN A 220 42.16 -4.05 34.68
C ASN A 220 40.72 -3.75 34.24
N TRP A 221 39.76 -4.49 34.79
CA TRP A 221 38.31 -4.40 34.53
C TRP A 221 37.88 -4.79 33.12
N HIS A 222 38.77 -5.38 32.33
CA HIS A 222 38.47 -5.86 30.98
C HIS A 222 38.53 -7.38 30.93
N TYR A 223 37.50 -7.99 30.37
CA TYR A 223 37.34 -9.43 30.27
C TYR A 223 36.80 -9.78 28.88
N SER A 224 36.76 -11.07 28.53
CA SER A 224 36.14 -11.56 27.30
C SER A 224 35.41 -12.87 27.57
N PHE A 225 34.21 -13.02 27.01
CA PHE A 225 33.57 -14.33 26.86
C PHE A 225 34.26 -15.06 25.72
N LYS A 226 34.89 -16.20 26.02
CA LYS A 226 35.29 -17.20 25.03
C LYS A 226 34.10 -18.13 24.81
N VAL A 227 33.51 -18.02 23.64
CA VAL A 227 32.30 -18.74 23.23
C VAL A 227 32.70 -19.80 22.22
N GLU A 228 32.21 -21.03 22.39
CA GLU A 228 32.35 -22.13 21.44
C GLU A 228 30.96 -22.55 20.95
N TRP A 229 30.78 -22.66 19.64
CA TRP A 229 29.51 -23.09 19.04
C TRP A 229 29.49 -24.59 18.79
N ALA A 230 28.32 -25.14 18.46
CA ALA A 230 28.14 -26.57 18.19
C ALA A 230 28.95 -27.07 16.97
N ASP A 231 29.29 -26.17 16.04
CA ASP A 231 30.08 -26.48 14.85
C ASP A 231 31.62 -26.42 15.09
N GLY A 232 32.03 -26.09 16.32
CA GLY A 232 33.44 -26.02 16.74
C GLY A 232 34.11 -24.67 16.49
N ASP A 233 33.40 -23.67 15.96
CA ASP A 233 33.91 -22.31 15.87
C ASP A 233 34.03 -21.69 17.26
N THR A 234 35.00 -20.78 17.42
CA THR A 234 35.19 -20.02 18.66
C THR A 234 35.33 -18.53 18.41
N ALA A 235 34.78 -17.71 19.30
CA ALA A 235 34.97 -16.26 19.30
C ALA A 235 35.22 -15.72 20.70
N ALA A 236 35.88 -14.57 20.76
CA ALA A 236 36.08 -13.81 21.98
C ALA A 236 35.22 -12.53 21.93
N ILE A 237 34.25 -12.41 22.83
CA ILE A 237 33.38 -11.23 22.95
C ILE A 237 33.89 -10.40 24.13
N PRO A 238 34.56 -9.26 23.88
CA PRO A 238 35.11 -8.44 24.94
C PRO A 238 34.03 -7.67 25.69
N PHE A 239 34.23 -7.46 26.99
CA PHE A 239 33.40 -6.59 27.81
C PHE A 239 34.22 -5.92 28.90
N ARG A 240 33.69 -4.79 29.39
CA ARG A 240 34.26 -4.07 30.53
C ARG A 240 33.33 -4.17 31.73
N VAL A 241 33.91 -4.07 32.92
CA VAL A 241 33.14 -4.00 34.17
C VAL A 241 33.28 -2.64 34.81
N SER A 242 32.16 -2.06 35.22
CA SER A 242 32.08 -0.90 36.09
C SER A 242 31.17 -1.17 37.29
N ILE A 243 31.38 -0.44 38.38
CA ILE A 243 30.61 -0.63 39.63
C ILE A 243 29.54 0.45 39.68
N ALA A 244 28.30 0.07 39.35
CA ALA A 244 27.14 0.95 39.32
C ALA A 244 26.74 1.41 40.74
N LYS A 245 26.82 0.50 41.72
CA LYS A 245 26.57 0.79 43.14
C LYS A 245 27.72 0.26 43.96
N ASN A 246 28.33 1.11 44.78
CA ASN A 246 29.39 0.69 45.71
C ASN A 246 28.80 0.11 47.01
N PRO A 247 29.50 -0.81 47.68
CA PRO A 247 29.08 -1.33 48.98
C PRO A 247 29.13 -0.24 50.05
N LYS A 248 28.35 -0.42 51.13
CA LYS A 248 28.27 0.56 52.24
C LYS A 248 29.61 0.79 52.95
N LYS A 249 30.53 -0.19 52.89
CA LYS A 249 31.88 -0.11 53.44
C LYS A 249 32.88 -0.78 52.49
N GLY A 250 33.99 -0.10 52.20
CA GLY A 250 35.07 -0.63 51.36
C GLY A 250 34.96 -0.21 49.88
N LYS A 251 35.93 -0.63 49.07
CA LYS A 251 35.94 -0.44 47.60
C LYS A 251 36.11 -1.78 46.92
N VAL A 252 35.32 -2.03 45.88
CA VAL A 252 35.46 -3.22 45.04
C VAL A 252 36.74 -3.10 44.21
N GLN A 253 37.54 -4.16 44.18
CA GLN A 253 38.75 -4.25 43.36
C GLN A 253 38.53 -5.21 42.20
N ASP A 254 39.28 -5.03 41.11
CA ASP A 254 39.25 -5.89 39.92
C ASP A 254 39.52 -7.38 40.23
N SER A 255 40.36 -7.66 41.24
CA SER A 255 40.58 -9.02 41.74
C SER A 255 39.33 -9.66 42.34
N HIS A 256 38.46 -8.86 42.97
CA HIS A 256 37.21 -9.34 43.57
C HIS A 256 36.21 -9.73 42.47
N VAL A 257 36.07 -8.88 41.45
CA VAL A 257 35.22 -9.16 40.29
C VAL A 257 35.73 -10.37 39.51
N TRP A 258 37.04 -10.50 39.33
CA TRP A 258 37.59 -11.67 38.65
C TRP A 258 37.23 -12.99 39.34
N LEU A 259 37.31 -13.05 40.68
CA LEU A 259 36.95 -14.25 41.43
C LEU A 259 35.45 -14.58 41.29
N MET A 260 34.60 -13.55 41.29
CA MET A 260 33.16 -13.70 41.07
C MET A 260 32.86 -14.26 39.67
N LEU A 261 33.54 -13.75 38.64
CA LEU A 261 33.38 -14.19 37.25
C LEU A 261 33.89 -15.62 36.98
N GLN A 262 34.58 -16.25 37.94
CA GLN A 262 34.98 -17.66 37.85
C GLN A 262 33.86 -18.63 38.24
N ASP A 263 32.77 -18.14 38.86
CA ASP A 263 31.59 -18.96 39.09
C ASP A 263 30.86 -19.23 37.77
N SER A 264 30.75 -20.50 37.39
CA SER A 264 30.16 -20.89 36.10
C SER A 264 28.68 -20.54 36.02
N THR A 265 27.94 -20.66 37.11
CA THR A 265 26.49 -20.36 37.12
C THR A 265 26.24 -18.87 36.96
N TYR A 266 27.09 -18.03 37.55
CA TYR A 266 26.99 -16.58 37.39
C TYR A 266 27.43 -16.13 35.98
N ALA A 267 28.51 -16.71 35.44
CA ALA A 267 28.94 -16.45 34.07
C ALA A 267 27.86 -16.84 33.04
N GLU A 268 27.19 -17.98 33.23
CA GLU A 268 26.03 -18.41 32.43
C GLU A 268 24.86 -17.45 32.57
N ALA A 269 24.54 -16.99 33.79
CA ALA A 269 23.47 -16.01 33.99
C ALA A 269 23.73 -14.68 33.26
N ILE A 270 24.97 -14.16 33.30
CA ILE A 270 25.35 -12.95 32.56
C ILE A 270 25.18 -13.17 31.05
N TRP A 271 25.66 -14.30 30.54
CA TRP A 271 25.56 -14.63 29.12
C TRP A 271 24.11 -14.79 28.65
N GLN A 272 23.26 -15.47 29.43
CA GLN A 272 21.84 -15.64 29.10
C GLN A 272 21.10 -14.30 29.13
N GLY A 273 21.33 -13.47 30.16
CA GLY A 273 20.75 -12.12 30.22
C GLY A 273 21.20 -11.24 29.05
N TYR A 274 22.46 -11.39 28.62
CA TYR A 274 22.99 -10.71 27.43
C TYR A 274 22.29 -11.15 26.17
N LEU A 275 22.22 -12.47 25.95
CA LEU A 275 21.63 -13.04 24.75
C LEU A 275 20.15 -12.68 24.65
N GLU A 276 19.39 -12.78 25.74
CA GLU A 276 17.97 -12.42 25.78
C GLU A 276 17.75 -10.93 25.45
N LYS A 277 18.57 -10.04 26.02
CA LYS A 277 18.53 -8.60 25.73
C LYS A 277 18.81 -8.31 24.25
N ILE A 278 19.87 -8.90 23.70
CA ILE A 278 20.28 -8.64 22.32
C ILE A 278 19.29 -9.27 21.32
N LEU A 279 18.70 -10.43 21.65
CA LEU A 279 17.60 -11.03 20.87
C LEU A 279 16.36 -10.13 20.86
N LYS A 280 15.94 -9.60 22.02
CA LYS A 280 14.84 -8.62 22.10
C LYS A 280 15.10 -7.41 21.18
N ALA A 281 16.30 -6.82 21.24
CA ALA A 281 16.69 -5.71 20.38
C ALA A 281 16.69 -6.11 18.89
N HIS A 282 17.22 -7.28 18.55
CA HIS A 282 17.24 -7.80 17.19
C HIS A 282 15.83 -7.99 16.60
N THR A 283 14.90 -8.55 17.37
CA THR A 283 13.51 -8.73 16.94
C THR A 283 12.82 -7.40 16.65
N ILE A 284 13.06 -6.36 17.45
CA ILE A 284 12.51 -5.02 17.19
C ILE A 284 13.07 -4.45 15.88
N ILE A 285 14.37 -4.61 15.63
CA ILE A 285 15.01 -4.17 14.38
C ILE A 285 14.46 -4.93 13.17
N GLN A 286 14.30 -6.26 13.26
CA GLN A 286 13.69 -7.06 12.20
C GLN A 286 12.26 -6.60 11.89
N LYS A 287 11.48 -6.29 12.93
CA LYS A 287 10.13 -5.73 12.78
C LYS A 287 10.15 -4.37 12.07
N ALA A 288 11.09 -3.50 12.42
CA ALA A 288 11.30 -2.22 11.73
C ALA A 288 11.69 -2.42 10.25
N ILE A 289 12.62 -3.33 9.94
CA ILE A 289 12.99 -3.66 8.55
C ILE A 289 11.77 -4.15 7.78
N LYS A 290 10.96 -5.03 8.36
CA LYS A 290 9.72 -5.53 7.75
C LYS A 290 8.74 -4.40 7.46
N THR A 291 8.44 -3.57 8.45
CA THR A 291 7.54 -2.42 8.29
C THR A 291 8.02 -1.45 7.21
N LEU A 292 9.34 -1.22 7.09
CA LEU A 292 9.92 -0.40 6.03
C LEU A 292 9.72 -1.01 4.63
N HIS A 293 9.98 -2.30 4.46
CA HIS A 293 9.85 -2.96 3.16
C HIS A 293 8.40 -3.17 2.72
N GLU A 294 7.48 -3.37 3.67
CA GLU A 294 6.03 -3.38 3.41
C GLU A 294 5.49 -2.02 2.97
N ASN A 295 6.19 -0.93 3.31
CA ASN A 295 5.78 0.45 3.01
C ASN A 295 6.79 1.20 2.13
N ARG A 296 7.67 0.49 1.41
CA ARG A 296 8.74 1.09 0.62
C ARG A 296 8.16 1.87 -0.55
N ASN A 297 8.69 3.06 -0.81
CA ASN A 297 8.33 3.84 -2.00
C ASN A 297 8.95 3.27 -3.28
N ILE A 298 8.26 3.47 -4.40
CA ILE A 298 8.79 3.18 -5.73
C ILE A 298 10.07 3.98 -6.02
N CYS A 299 11.08 3.31 -6.57
CA CYS A 299 12.42 3.83 -6.84
C CYS A 299 13.23 4.30 -5.61
N GLU A 300 12.85 3.86 -4.41
CA GLU A 300 13.59 4.13 -3.17
C GLU A 300 13.98 2.84 -2.46
N ASP A 301 15.09 2.83 -1.72
CA ASP A 301 15.54 1.64 -0.98
C ASP A 301 16.27 1.98 0.33
N PHE A 302 16.26 1.04 1.28
CA PHE A 302 16.91 1.15 2.58
C PHE A 302 18.25 0.40 2.54
N VAL A 303 19.36 1.14 2.64
CA VAL A 303 20.72 0.57 2.58
C VAL A 303 21.08 -0.09 3.91
N LYS A 304 20.74 0.56 5.02
CA LYS A 304 21.03 0.10 6.39
C LYS A 304 19.91 0.48 7.33
N VAL A 305 19.61 -0.43 8.25
CA VAL A 305 18.73 -0.21 9.40
C VAL A 305 19.49 -0.68 10.63
N GLU A 306 19.90 0.26 11.48
CA GLU A 306 20.74 -0.04 12.64
C GLU A 306 20.37 0.81 13.86
N PRO A 307 20.67 0.35 15.08
CA PRO A 307 20.53 1.18 16.27
C PRO A 307 21.45 2.40 16.21
N ILE A 308 20.98 3.52 16.73
CA ILE A 308 21.77 4.74 16.82
C ILE A 308 22.87 4.60 17.87
N SER A 309 24.03 5.20 17.60
CA SER A 309 25.10 5.30 18.59
C SER A 309 24.91 6.49 19.51
N SER A 310 25.25 6.32 20.78
CA SER A 310 25.16 7.37 21.80
C SER A 310 26.52 8.03 22.04
N GLU A 311 26.51 9.32 22.35
CA GLU A 311 27.66 10.05 22.90
C GLU A 311 27.37 10.46 24.35
N GLU A 312 28.21 10.05 25.28
CA GLU A 312 28.06 10.41 26.68
C GLU A 312 28.59 11.82 26.97
N ILE A 313 27.74 12.63 27.61
CA ILE A 313 28.03 14.02 27.98
C ILE A 313 27.76 14.20 29.47
N ALA A 314 28.78 14.62 30.21
CA ALA A 314 28.65 14.99 31.60
C ALA A 314 28.41 16.48 31.76
N PHE A 315 27.53 16.84 32.69
CA PHE A 315 27.24 18.22 33.07
C PHE A 315 27.74 18.49 34.48
N CYS A 316 28.53 19.56 34.63
CA CYS A 316 29.07 20.00 35.90
C CYS A 316 28.67 21.46 36.13
N PHE A 317 27.95 21.74 37.23
CA PHE A 317 27.52 23.08 37.59
C PHE A 317 27.07 23.16 39.06
N ASP A 318 26.97 24.39 39.54
CA ASP A 318 26.48 24.71 40.88
C ASP A 318 25.05 25.27 40.79
N VAL A 319 24.17 24.86 41.71
CA VAL A 319 22.77 25.30 41.79
C VAL A 319 22.54 26.01 43.10
N ASP A 320 22.16 27.29 43.06
CA ASP A 320 21.63 27.99 44.22
C ASP A 320 20.16 27.60 44.41
N ALA A 321 19.83 26.96 45.53
CA ALA A 321 18.47 26.51 45.83
C ALA A 321 17.86 27.28 47.02
N ARG A 322 16.53 27.40 47.05
CA ARG A 322 15.84 27.98 48.23
C ARG A 322 16.11 27.13 49.48
N PRO A 323 16.24 27.75 50.67
CA PRO A 323 16.57 27.02 51.91
C PRO A 323 15.64 25.83 52.21
N GLU A 324 14.34 26.01 51.96
CA GLU A 324 13.28 25.03 52.20
C GLU A 324 13.10 23.98 51.10
N ALA A 325 13.78 24.13 49.95
CA ALA A 325 13.53 23.26 48.80
C ALA A 325 14.14 21.86 48.99
N ASP A 326 13.46 20.84 48.46
CA ASP A 326 13.96 19.46 48.42
C ASP A 326 15.03 19.32 47.32
N ILE A 327 16.28 19.02 47.70
CA ILE A 327 17.39 18.97 46.75
C ILE A 327 17.37 17.70 45.91
N GLU A 328 16.88 16.59 46.47
CA GLU A 328 16.69 15.34 45.74
C GLU A 328 15.62 15.51 44.66
N ARG A 329 14.49 16.16 44.99
CA ARG A 329 13.44 16.51 44.00
C ARG A 329 13.97 17.44 42.92
N ILE A 330 14.64 18.53 43.29
CA ILE A 330 15.20 19.49 42.31
C ILE A 330 16.18 18.78 41.39
N GLN A 331 17.10 17.96 41.92
CA GLN A 331 18.06 17.27 41.06
C GLN A 331 17.39 16.30 40.09
N ALA A 332 16.32 15.61 40.52
CA ALA A 332 15.56 14.75 39.64
C ALA A 332 14.88 15.55 38.51
N GLU A 333 14.28 16.70 38.82
CA GLU A 333 13.70 17.60 37.80
C GLU A 333 14.77 18.16 36.85
N ILE A 334 15.98 18.47 37.35
CA ILE A 334 17.13 18.89 36.53
C ILE A 334 17.53 17.77 35.56
N TYR A 335 17.69 16.54 36.05
CA TYR A 335 18.05 15.40 35.20
C TYR A 335 16.99 15.16 34.12
N PHE A 336 15.71 15.16 34.51
CA PHE A 336 14.59 15.03 33.60
C PHE A 336 14.56 16.14 32.53
N ALA A 337 14.79 17.40 32.92
CA ALA A 337 14.82 18.54 32.00
C ALA A 337 15.98 18.45 31.00
N ILE A 338 17.19 18.09 31.46
CA ILE A 338 18.36 17.92 30.57
C ILE A 338 18.12 16.74 29.62
N GLN A 339 17.64 15.60 30.13
CA GLN A 339 17.38 14.41 29.30
C GLN A 339 16.35 14.72 28.21
N ASN A 340 15.26 15.41 28.53
CA ASN A 340 14.24 15.81 27.55
C ASN A 340 14.73 16.91 26.58
N TYR A 341 15.61 17.81 27.03
CA TYR A 341 16.24 18.76 26.12
C TYR A 341 17.10 18.02 25.07
N LEU A 342 17.91 17.06 25.52
CA LEU A 342 18.79 16.29 24.65
C LEU A 342 17.99 15.40 23.70
N ASN A 343 16.99 14.68 24.22
CA ASN A 343 16.15 13.75 23.47
C ASN A 343 14.66 13.99 23.82
N PRO A 344 13.97 14.88 23.08
CA PRO A 344 12.56 15.16 23.32
C PRO A 344 11.68 13.92 23.10
N PRO A 345 10.76 13.57 24.03
CA PRO A 345 9.88 12.43 23.86
C PRO A 345 8.80 12.71 22.83
N ILE A 346 8.39 11.67 22.10
CA ILE A 346 7.28 11.73 21.12
C ILE A 346 6.00 11.30 21.82
N ARG A 347 4.93 12.10 21.70
CA ARG A 347 3.64 11.83 22.35
C ARG A 347 2.62 11.23 21.38
N PHE A 348 1.80 10.34 21.90
CA PHE A 348 0.65 9.79 21.20
C PHE A 348 -0.64 10.47 21.70
N TYR A 349 -1.49 10.85 20.75
CA TYR A 349 -2.76 11.53 20.99
C TYR A 349 -3.94 10.65 20.58
N THR A 350 -5.05 10.80 21.28
CA THR A 350 -6.36 10.24 20.87
C THR A 350 -7.05 11.12 19.84
N LEU A 351 -7.97 10.55 19.06
CA LEU A 351 -8.81 11.33 18.13
C LEU A 351 -9.57 12.44 18.85
N ARG A 352 -10.09 12.13 20.04
CA ARG A 352 -10.84 13.06 20.87
C ARG A 352 -10.00 14.26 21.31
N GLU A 353 -8.78 14.04 21.78
CA GLU A 353 -7.88 15.13 22.20
C GLU A 353 -7.57 16.08 21.05
N LEU A 354 -7.25 15.56 19.86
CA LEU A 354 -6.95 16.40 18.69
C LEU A 354 -8.20 17.14 18.21
N THR A 355 -9.36 16.51 18.25
CA THR A 355 -10.64 17.15 17.90
C THR A 355 -11.01 18.26 18.90
N GLU A 356 -10.83 18.03 20.21
CA GLU A 356 -11.06 19.04 21.25
C GLU A 356 -10.06 20.20 21.16
N GLN A 357 -8.85 19.97 20.64
CA GLN A 357 -7.86 21.00 20.31
C GLN A 357 -8.19 21.78 19.02
N GLY A 358 -9.21 21.36 18.27
CA GLY A 358 -9.66 22.03 17.04
C GLY A 358 -8.83 21.68 15.79
N VAL A 359 -8.07 20.58 15.83
CA VAL A 359 -7.34 20.09 14.65
C VAL A 359 -8.34 19.50 13.64
N PRO A 360 -8.31 19.91 12.35
CA PRO A 360 -9.19 19.36 11.32
C PRO A 360 -8.97 17.86 11.10
N SER A 361 -10.03 17.13 10.73
CA SER A 361 -9.93 15.67 10.53
C SER A 361 -8.97 15.29 9.40
N GLU A 362 -8.91 16.08 8.34
CA GLU A 362 -7.97 15.90 7.23
C GLU A 362 -6.51 15.95 7.68
N GLU A 363 -6.17 16.80 8.66
CA GLU A 363 -4.81 16.91 9.22
C GLU A 363 -4.53 15.80 10.25
N ILE A 364 -5.55 15.40 11.02
CA ILE A 364 -5.43 14.29 11.99
C ILE A 364 -5.09 12.97 11.28
N PHE A 365 -5.78 12.67 10.18
CA PHE A 365 -5.61 11.42 9.43
C PHE A 365 -4.55 11.52 8.33
N GLU A 366 -3.79 12.62 8.26
CA GLU A 366 -2.73 12.79 7.28
C GLU A 366 -1.54 11.85 7.56
N GLY A 367 -1.08 11.18 6.50
CA GLY A 367 0.03 10.24 6.56
C GLY A 367 -0.39 8.80 6.90
N PRO A 368 0.53 7.98 7.44
CA PRO A 368 0.32 6.55 7.61
C PRO A 368 -0.68 6.23 8.72
N ALA A 369 -1.44 5.15 8.50
CA ALA A 369 -2.38 4.64 9.49
C ALA A 369 -1.65 3.99 10.68
N LEU A 370 -1.46 4.75 11.76
CA LEU A 370 -0.77 4.29 12.98
C LEU A 370 -1.64 3.36 13.85
N GLY A 371 -1.01 2.47 14.62
CA GLY A 371 -1.64 1.51 15.51
C GLY A 371 -1.97 2.03 16.92
N HIS A 372 -1.22 3.01 17.43
CA HIS A 372 -1.27 3.42 18.85
C HIS A 372 -1.72 4.87 19.07
N GLY A 373 -2.51 5.44 18.16
CA GLY A 373 -3.02 6.81 18.22
C GLY A 373 -2.46 7.69 17.11
N PHE A 374 -2.40 9.00 17.33
CA PHE A 374 -1.91 9.99 16.37
C PHE A 374 -0.65 10.68 16.88
N ILE A 375 0.25 11.04 15.96
CA ILE A 375 1.48 11.77 16.27
C ILE A 375 1.50 13.04 15.44
N LYS A 376 1.76 14.18 16.10
CA LYS A 376 1.87 15.48 15.42
C LYS A 376 3.19 15.58 14.66
N SER A 377 3.14 16.08 13.43
CA SER A 377 4.33 16.25 12.58
C SER A 377 5.36 17.18 13.24
N ASP A 378 4.92 18.28 13.86
CA ASP A 378 5.81 19.26 14.53
C ASP A 378 6.63 18.64 15.66
N GLU A 379 6.07 17.69 16.42
CA GLU A 379 6.78 17.01 17.52
C GLU A 379 7.81 16.00 16.99
N ILE A 380 7.52 15.37 15.85
CA ILE A 380 8.50 14.56 15.13
C ILE A 380 9.66 15.45 14.68
N GLU A 381 9.39 16.61 14.10
CA GLU A 381 10.45 17.54 13.66
C GLU A 381 11.30 18.08 14.82
N GLN A 382 10.70 18.32 15.99
CA GLN A 382 11.44 18.76 17.18
C GLN A 382 12.35 17.67 17.78
N SER A 383 12.05 16.39 17.54
CA SER A 383 12.84 15.25 18.01
C SER A 383 13.93 14.81 17.02
N GLN A 384 14.35 15.69 16.11
CA GLN A 384 15.50 15.45 15.21
C GLN A 384 16.83 15.37 15.97
N LEU A 385 17.82 14.70 15.37
CA LEU A 385 19.16 14.62 15.96
C LEU A 385 19.78 16.01 16.11
N ARG A 386 20.19 16.33 17.35
CA ARG A 386 20.89 17.58 17.62
C ARG A 386 22.30 17.52 17.07
N SER A 387 22.71 18.58 16.37
CA SER A 387 24.10 18.79 15.95
C SER A 387 24.90 19.61 16.96
N VAL A 388 24.23 20.44 17.77
CA VAL A 388 24.85 21.31 18.77
C VAL A 388 23.98 21.37 20.04
N ILE A 389 24.63 21.35 21.20
CA ILE A 389 24.05 21.54 22.53
C ILE A 389 24.41 22.94 23.01
N TYR A 390 23.40 23.74 23.36
CA TYR A 390 23.58 25.10 23.86
C TYR A 390 23.34 25.17 25.37
N ALA A 391 24.35 25.61 26.11
CA ALA A 391 24.28 25.78 27.55
C ALA A 391 23.19 26.80 27.96
N SER A 392 22.97 27.84 27.15
CA SER A 392 21.95 28.86 27.42
C SER A 392 20.53 28.27 27.51
N ASP A 393 20.20 27.34 26.62
CA ASP A 393 18.87 26.72 26.56
C ASP A 393 18.66 25.84 27.79
N ILE A 394 19.67 25.03 28.14
CA ILE A 394 19.64 24.19 29.33
C ILE A 394 19.50 25.07 30.57
N ILE A 395 20.35 26.09 30.74
CA ILE A 395 20.27 27.00 31.90
C ILE A 395 18.89 27.64 32.00
N SER A 396 18.28 28.06 30.89
CA SER A 396 16.92 28.59 30.88
C SER A 396 15.91 27.58 31.41
N LEU A 397 15.96 26.33 30.95
CA LEU A 397 15.09 25.26 31.44
C LEU A 397 15.29 24.96 32.92
N LEU A 398 16.55 25.01 33.39
CA LEU A 398 16.87 24.79 34.80
C LEU A 398 16.37 25.92 35.71
N MET A 399 16.35 27.16 35.20
CA MET A 399 15.86 28.32 35.95
C MET A 399 14.33 28.32 36.14
N ASP A 400 13.59 27.58 35.30
CA ASP A 400 12.13 27.43 35.42
C ASP A 400 11.72 26.40 36.50
N ILE A 401 12.66 25.62 37.03
CA ILE A 401 12.42 24.62 38.07
C ILE A 401 12.14 25.29 39.42
N ASP A 402 11.01 24.95 40.06
CA ASP A 402 10.62 25.55 41.33
C ASP A 402 11.61 25.19 42.45
N GLY A 403 12.25 26.23 42.99
CA GLY A 403 13.25 26.13 44.04
C GLY A 403 14.67 26.46 43.57
N VAL A 404 14.91 26.55 42.25
CA VAL A 404 16.18 27.04 41.68
C VAL A 404 16.21 28.58 41.69
N LEU A 405 17.27 29.16 42.24
CA LEU A 405 17.51 30.61 42.29
C LEU A 405 18.59 31.06 41.30
N GLY A 406 19.50 30.17 40.93
CA GLY A 406 20.60 30.47 40.03
C GLY A 406 21.42 29.23 39.67
N VAL A 407 22.01 29.23 38.47
CA VAL A 407 22.96 28.21 38.01
C VAL A 407 24.31 28.89 37.74
N ARG A 408 25.39 28.33 38.26
CA ARG A 408 26.77 28.87 38.12
C ARG A 408 27.72 27.79 37.60
N ASN A 409 28.83 28.23 37.00
CA ASN A 409 29.94 27.37 36.58
C ASN A 409 29.52 26.20 35.65
N PHE A 410 28.61 26.45 34.71
CA PHE A 410 28.12 25.43 33.79
C PHE A 410 29.19 24.97 32.79
N LEU A 411 29.52 23.68 32.84
CA LEU A 411 30.53 23.03 32.05
C LEU A 411 30.03 21.69 31.52
N MET A 412 30.32 21.42 30.25
CA MET A 412 30.02 20.17 29.56
C MET A 412 31.31 19.43 29.24
N THR A 413 31.33 18.11 29.37
CA THR A 413 32.47 17.26 28.97
C THR A 413 31.98 16.03 28.23
N LYS A 414 32.51 15.78 27.03
CA LYS A 414 32.23 14.58 26.23
C LYS A 414 33.18 13.44 26.61
N TYR A 415 32.66 12.22 26.70
CA TYR A 415 33.42 11.00 27.01
C TYR A 415 33.39 10.01 25.85
N ASP A 416 34.51 9.30 25.65
CA ASP A 416 34.62 8.19 24.70
C ASP A 416 34.11 6.86 25.29
N LYS A 417 34.08 5.80 24.48
CA LYS A 417 33.65 4.45 24.91
C LYS A 417 34.55 3.87 26.01
N GLU A 418 35.79 4.34 26.11
CA GLU A 418 36.72 3.97 27.18
C GLU A 418 36.49 4.76 28.48
N GLY A 419 35.50 5.65 28.52
CA GLY A 419 35.18 6.50 29.67
C GLY A 419 36.24 7.58 29.92
N LYS A 420 36.98 7.98 28.89
CA LYS A 420 37.95 9.07 28.95
C LYS A 420 37.37 10.33 28.30
N PRO A 421 37.71 11.52 28.81
CA PRO A 421 37.31 12.77 28.16
C PRO A 421 37.91 12.87 26.76
N VAL A 422 37.06 13.17 25.77
CA VAL A 422 37.50 13.38 24.38
C VAL A 422 38.40 14.62 24.32
N ALA A 423 39.52 14.50 23.60
CA ALA A 423 40.48 15.60 23.48
C ALA A 423 39.84 16.83 22.81
N GLY A 424 39.94 17.99 23.46
CA GLY A 424 39.34 19.24 22.97
C GLY A 424 37.89 19.47 23.40
N GLU A 425 37.19 18.46 23.93
CA GLU A 425 35.77 18.50 24.31
C GLU A 425 35.55 18.44 25.83
N LYS A 426 36.51 18.98 26.59
CA LYS A 426 36.52 18.96 28.05
C LYS A 426 36.28 20.35 28.64
N GLY A 427 35.26 20.48 29.49
CA GLY A 427 34.96 21.73 30.19
C GLY A 427 34.46 22.84 29.26
N ILE A 428 33.63 22.49 28.29
CA ILE A 428 33.04 23.42 27.32
C ILE A 428 31.88 24.17 27.98
N SER A 429 31.90 25.50 27.91
CA SER A 429 30.98 26.35 28.69
C SER A 429 29.73 26.82 27.94
N TRP A 430 29.72 26.85 26.61
CA TRP A 430 28.65 27.49 25.84
C TRP A 430 27.99 26.59 24.80
N CYS A 431 28.77 26.04 23.87
CA CYS A 431 28.25 25.24 22.76
C CYS A 431 29.11 24.00 22.58
N MET A 432 28.48 22.81 22.53
CA MET A 432 29.17 21.54 22.27
C MET A 432 28.61 20.90 21.00
N SER A 433 29.47 20.52 20.07
CA SER A 433 29.07 19.79 18.87
C SER A 433 28.85 18.31 19.14
N VAL A 434 27.79 17.76 18.58
CA VAL A 434 27.49 16.33 18.58
C VAL A 434 28.04 15.71 17.29
N THR A 435 28.63 14.52 17.40
CA THR A 435 29.13 13.83 16.21
C THR A 435 27.96 13.46 15.29
N PRO A 436 28.08 13.62 13.96
CA PRO A 436 27.03 13.20 13.05
C PRO A 436 26.59 11.75 13.29
N LEU A 437 25.30 11.46 13.14
CA LEU A 437 24.71 10.13 13.34
C LEU A 437 24.78 9.59 14.79
N HIS A 438 24.99 10.46 15.77
CA HIS A 438 24.97 10.08 17.18
C HIS A 438 23.89 10.84 17.96
N LYS A 439 23.32 10.19 18.99
CA LYS A 439 22.45 10.84 19.97
C LYS A 439 23.25 11.26 21.20
N PRO A 440 23.11 12.49 21.72
CA PRO A 440 23.72 12.86 22.98
C PRO A 440 22.94 12.25 24.15
N VAL A 441 23.65 11.64 25.10
CA VAL A 441 23.07 11.06 26.32
C VAL A 441 23.78 11.64 27.53
N MET A 442 22.99 12.02 28.55
CA MET A 442 23.54 12.52 29.80
C MET A 442 24.22 11.39 30.57
N SER A 443 25.49 11.59 30.92
CA SER A 443 26.23 10.66 31.77
C SER A 443 26.02 11.00 33.24
N GLU A 444 25.15 10.27 33.92
CA GLU A 444 24.80 10.53 35.32
C GLU A 444 25.98 10.29 36.28
N SER A 445 26.83 9.31 35.98
CA SER A 445 27.96 8.91 36.83
C SER A 445 29.13 9.89 36.77
N PHE A 446 29.33 10.55 35.61
CA PHE A 446 30.37 11.57 35.43
C PHE A 446 29.87 13.00 35.70
N SER A 447 28.56 13.24 35.72
CA SER A 447 27.96 14.53 36.03
C SER A 447 28.12 14.89 37.51
N LYS A 448 28.35 16.18 37.80
CA LYS A 448 28.53 16.68 39.18
C LYS A 448 27.74 17.95 39.39
N ILE A 449 26.69 17.85 40.19
CA ILE A 449 25.83 18.98 40.56
C ILE A 449 26.00 19.24 42.05
N LEU A 450 26.37 20.47 42.41
CA LEU A 450 26.51 20.91 43.80
C LEU A 450 25.41 21.90 44.14
N PHE A 451 24.68 21.65 45.22
CA PHE A 451 23.61 22.54 45.67
C PHE A 451 24.10 23.48 46.75
N PHE A 452 23.74 24.76 46.67
CA PHE A 452 24.02 25.76 47.68
C PHE A 452 22.71 26.26 48.29
N LYS A 453 22.56 26.14 49.61
CA LYS A 453 21.49 26.79 50.39
C LYS A 453 22.11 27.76 51.36
N ASP A 454 21.79 29.05 51.23
CA ASP A 454 22.40 30.14 52.00
C ASP A 454 23.94 30.11 51.99
N GLY A 455 24.54 29.65 50.89
CA GLY A 455 25.99 29.53 50.72
C GLY A 455 26.64 28.26 51.29
N PHE A 456 25.87 27.33 51.87
CA PHE A 456 26.38 26.03 52.32
C PHE A 456 26.18 24.95 51.25
N PRO A 457 27.21 24.12 50.94
CA PRO A 457 27.12 23.07 49.94
C PRO A 457 26.40 21.82 50.48
N PHE A 458 25.51 21.27 49.66
CA PHE A 458 24.78 20.02 49.91
C PHE A 458 24.95 19.06 48.73
N LEU A 459 24.96 17.77 49.04
CA LEU A 459 24.95 16.67 48.07
C LEU A 459 23.64 15.90 48.24
N SER A 460 22.99 15.60 47.14
CA SER A 460 21.81 14.75 47.13
C SER A 460 22.18 13.28 47.36
N ARG A 461 21.17 12.48 47.69
CA ARG A 461 21.27 11.03 47.71
C ARG A 461 20.90 10.49 46.33
N TYR A 462 21.90 9.97 45.62
CA TYR A 462 21.74 9.52 44.23
C TYR A 462 20.63 8.46 44.05
N GLU A 463 20.44 7.54 45.00
CA GLU A 463 19.39 6.51 44.91
C GLU A 463 17.98 7.14 44.86
N GLU A 464 17.70 8.10 45.73
CA GLU A 464 16.40 8.80 45.78
C GLU A 464 16.16 9.65 44.52
N VAL A 465 17.21 10.27 43.99
CA VAL A 465 17.17 11.01 42.72
C VAL A 465 16.84 10.06 41.56
N LYS A 466 17.54 8.92 41.46
CA LYS A 466 17.34 7.93 40.37
C LYS A 466 15.90 7.42 40.33
N ASP A 467 15.36 7.03 41.49
CA ASP A 467 13.98 6.54 41.59
C ASP A 467 12.96 7.63 41.21
N THR A 468 13.22 8.88 41.61
CA THR A 468 12.36 10.03 41.28
C THR A 468 12.40 10.37 39.79
N VAL A 469 13.58 10.32 39.14
CA VAL A 469 13.71 10.53 37.69
C VAL A 469 12.94 9.47 36.91
N GLN A 470 13.04 8.20 37.32
CA GLN A 470 12.26 7.11 36.71
C GLN A 470 10.76 7.34 36.86
N LEU A 471 10.30 7.82 38.03
CA LEU A 471 8.89 8.17 38.24
C LEU A 471 8.45 9.33 37.35
N LEU A 472 9.27 10.38 37.20
CA LEU A 472 8.98 11.53 36.33
C LEU A 472 8.84 11.10 34.87
N HIS A 473 9.71 10.20 34.40
CA HIS A 473 9.58 9.59 33.07
C HIS A 473 8.29 8.77 32.96
N ALA A 474 8.00 7.90 33.94
CA ALA A 474 6.78 7.08 33.92
C ALA A 474 5.50 7.93 33.93
N GLN A 475 5.48 9.06 34.61
CA GLN A 475 4.33 9.98 34.66
C GLN A 475 4.13 10.78 33.37
N ASN A 476 5.22 11.17 32.71
CA ASN A 476 5.18 12.00 31.50
C ASN A 476 5.17 11.20 30.19
N THR A 477 5.46 9.90 30.27
CA THR A 477 5.31 9.00 29.13
C THR A 477 3.83 8.67 28.98
N ILE A 478 3.09 9.49 28.22
CA ILE A 478 1.89 8.99 27.53
C ILE A 478 2.41 8.04 26.46
N GLY A 479 2.71 6.81 26.89
CA GLY A 479 3.22 5.77 26.02
C GLY A 479 2.21 5.43 24.94
N LYS A 480 2.63 4.57 24.01
CA LYS A 480 1.77 3.98 22.99
C LYS A 480 0.41 3.60 23.59
N LEU A 481 -0.65 4.25 23.14
CA LEU A 481 -1.98 4.06 23.70
C LEU A 481 -2.43 2.62 23.45
N VAL A 482 -3.12 2.01 24.42
CA VAL A 482 -3.73 0.69 24.23
C VAL A 482 -4.64 0.79 23.02
N ALA A 483 -4.38 -0.04 22.00
CA ALA A 483 -5.04 -0.02 20.69
C ALA A 483 -6.56 0.03 20.82
N THR A 484 -7.08 1.25 20.88
CA THR A 484 -8.50 1.57 20.84
C THR A 484 -8.65 2.45 19.63
N PHE A 485 -9.01 1.79 18.53
CA PHE A 485 -9.14 2.44 17.24
C PHE A 485 -10.39 3.32 17.26
N GLU A 486 -10.22 4.58 17.60
CA GLU A 486 -11.27 5.59 17.49
C GLU A 486 -11.24 6.18 16.07
N ASP A 487 -12.30 5.93 15.31
CA ASP A 487 -12.59 6.60 14.04
C ASP A 487 -13.79 7.54 14.23
N LEU A 488 -14.07 8.39 13.24
CA LEU A 488 -15.29 9.18 13.22
C LEU A 488 -16.52 8.25 13.21
N PRO A 489 -17.51 8.51 14.08
CA PRO A 489 -18.64 7.60 14.23
C PRO A 489 -19.48 7.55 12.96
N VAL A 490 -19.59 6.37 12.35
CA VAL A 490 -20.51 6.15 11.22
C VAL A 490 -21.96 6.29 11.70
N PRO A 491 -22.77 7.17 11.09
CA PRO A 491 -24.16 7.35 11.50
C PRO A 491 -24.96 6.06 11.40
N LYS A 492 -25.50 5.58 12.52
CA LYS A 492 -26.38 4.41 12.53
C LYS A 492 -27.80 4.82 12.15
N GLY A 493 -28.28 4.29 11.03
CA GLY A 493 -29.66 4.41 10.59
C GLY A 493 -30.60 3.47 11.31
N ARG A 494 -31.90 3.76 11.26
CA ARG A 494 -32.97 2.82 11.59
C ARG A 494 -33.76 2.48 10.33
N ARG A 495 -34.12 1.21 10.19
CA ARG A 495 -35.02 0.78 9.11
C ARG A 495 -36.38 1.46 9.28
N ARG A 496 -36.83 2.12 8.21
CA ARG A 496 -38.16 2.73 8.11
C ARG A 496 -38.94 2.05 7.01
N ASP A 497 -40.26 1.99 7.18
CA ASP A 497 -41.13 1.49 6.13
C ASP A 497 -41.25 2.54 5.03
N THR A 498 -40.70 2.20 3.86
CA THR A 498 -40.78 3.00 2.64
C THR A 498 -41.55 2.28 1.54
N LEU A 499 -41.88 0.99 1.71
CA LEU A 499 -42.42 0.13 0.65
C LEU A 499 -43.93 0.00 0.73
N SER A 500 -44.51 -0.04 1.93
CA SER A 500 -45.94 -0.28 2.08
C SER A 500 -46.77 0.77 1.36
N HIS A 501 -47.68 0.33 0.49
CA HIS A 501 -48.57 1.19 -0.28
C HIS A 501 -50.01 1.11 0.26
N TRP A 502 -50.60 2.24 0.62
CA TRP A 502 -52.02 2.34 0.94
C TRP A 502 -52.79 2.83 -0.30
N PRO A 503 -53.75 2.05 -0.82
CA PRO A 503 -54.45 2.42 -2.05
C PRO A 503 -55.26 3.71 -1.91
N VAL A 504 -55.08 4.65 -2.83
CA VAL A 504 -55.87 5.90 -2.93
C VAL A 504 -57.36 5.59 -3.05
N GLN A 505 -57.70 4.49 -3.72
CA GLN A 505 -59.07 3.97 -3.83
C GLN A 505 -59.77 3.78 -2.48
N TYR A 506 -59.02 3.51 -1.41
CA TYR A 506 -59.58 3.23 -0.09
C TYR A 506 -59.91 4.49 0.68
N ASP A 507 -59.33 5.63 0.29
CA ASP A 507 -59.64 6.95 0.86
C ASP A 507 -60.83 7.64 0.16
N LEU A 508 -61.30 7.09 -0.96
CA LEU A 508 -62.49 7.58 -1.63
C LEU A 508 -63.77 7.25 -0.84
N PRO A 509 -64.82 8.10 -0.92
CA PRO A 509 -66.07 7.84 -0.22
C PRO A 509 -66.69 6.49 -0.58
N MET A 510 -67.29 5.80 0.40
CA MET A 510 -67.86 4.45 0.21
C MET A 510 -68.86 4.33 -0.94
N VAL A 511 -69.54 5.42 -1.32
CA VAL A 511 -70.50 5.44 -2.45
C VAL A 511 -69.85 5.07 -3.79
N TYR A 512 -68.55 5.31 -3.95
CA TYR A 512 -67.80 4.94 -5.16
C TYR A 512 -67.66 3.42 -5.31
N GLY A 513 -67.71 2.67 -4.19
CA GLY A 513 -67.62 1.21 -4.17
C GLY A 513 -66.24 0.65 -4.47
N VAL A 514 -65.20 1.48 -4.61
CA VAL A 514 -63.84 1.04 -4.95
C VAL A 514 -62.94 0.78 -3.73
N GLY A 515 -63.37 1.22 -2.55
CA GLY A 515 -62.64 1.05 -1.29
C GLY A 515 -62.66 -0.36 -0.72
N GLU A 516 -62.11 -0.53 0.48
CA GLU A 516 -61.92 -1.84 1.13
C GLU A 516 -63.21 -2.68 1.28
N PHE A 517 -64.36 -2.02 1.46
CA PHE A 517 -65.66 -2.67 1.63
C PHE A 517 -66.32 -3.11 0.31
N GLY A 518 -65.83 -2.63 -0.83
CA GLY A 518 -66.35 -2.97 -2.16
C GLY A 518 -67.82 -2.59 -2.37
N LEU A 519 -68.47 -3.28 -3.31
CA LEU A 519 -69.91 -3.18 -3.53
C LEU A 519 -70.69 -4.23 -2.70
N PRO A 520 -71.95 -3.95 -2.34
CA PRO A 520 -72.84 -4.95 -1.78
C PRO A 520 -72.97 -6.19 -2.68
N THR A 521 -73.13 -7.38 -2.09
CA THR A 521 -73.23 -8.66 -2.83
C THR A 521 -74.40 -8.70 -3.82
N ASN A 522 -75.45 -7.92 -3.59
CA ASN A 522 -76.63 -7.78 -4.43
C ASN A 522 -76.55 -6.66 -5.48
N ALA A 523 -75.39 -6.01 -5.67
CA ALA A 523 -75.21 -4.99 -6.69
C ALA A 523 -75.44 -5.55 -8.11
N ASP A 524 -76.07 -4.76 -8.98
CA ASP A 524 -76.35 -5.16 -10.36
C ASP A 524 -75.07 -5.24 -11.22
N SER A 525 -75.18 -5.88 -12.39
CA SER A 525 -74.04 -6.09 -13.29
C SER A 525 -73.48 -4.78 -13.86
N LEU A 526 -74.33 -3.78 -14.10
CA LEU A 526 -73.91 -2.47 -14.60
C LEU A 526 -73.07 -1.74 -13.55
N ARG A 527 -73.47 -1.78 -12.29
CA ARG A 527 -72.76 -1.14 -11.17
C ARG A 527 -71.42 -1.81 -10.91
N LYS A 528 -71.35 -3.13 -11.02
CA LYS A 528 -70.09 -3.89 -10.98
C LYS A 528 -69.17 -3.48 -12.14
N ALA A 529 -69.69 -3.38 -13.36
CA ALA A 529 -68.91 -2.91 -14.52
C ALA A 529 -68.40 -1.46 -14.37
N GLN A 530 -69.22 -0.55 -13.84
CA GLN A 530 -68.82 0.84 -13.55
C GLN A 530 -67.73 0.92 -12.48
N GLN A 531 -67.85 0.12 -11.41
CA GLN A 531 -66.83 0.00 -10.37
C GLN A 531 -65.52 -0.50 -10.98
N GLN A 532 -65.55 -1.57 -11.78
CA GLN A 532 -64.37 -2.10 -12.48
C GLN A 532 -63.73 -1.07 -13.41
N GLN A 533 -64.54 -0.30 -14.16
CA GLN A 533 -64.04 0.79 -15.00
C GLN A 533 -63.31 1.87 -14.18
N LEU A 534 -63.88 2.29 -13.04
CA LEU A 534 -63.27 3.28 -12.17
C LEU A 534 -62.00 2.74 -11.49
N LYS A 535 -62.01 1.49 -11.01
CA LYS A 535 -60.81 0.83 -10.48
C LYS A 535 -59.71 0.79 -11.54
N GLY A 536 -60.04 0.47 -12.79
CA GLY A 536 -59.11 0.47 -13.91
C GLY A 536 -58.51 1.85 -14.20
N TYR A 537 -59.31 2.91 -14.12
CA TYR A 537 -58.82 4.29 -14.24
C TYR A 537 -57.86 4.68 -13.10
N LEU A 538 -58.20 4.33 -11.86
CA LEU A 538 -57.40 4.66 -10.68
C LEU A 538 -56.09 3.87 -10.63
N MET A 539 -56.07 2.64 -11.16
CA MET A 539 -54.90 1.77 -11.16
C MET A 539 -53.65 2.39 -11.79
N PHE A 540 -53.81 3.27 -12.78
CA PHE A 540 -52.69 4.00 -13.38
C PHE A 540 -51.96 4.87 -12.33
N PHE A 541 -52.71 5.59 -11.50
CA PHE A 541 -52.14 6.43 -10.44
C PHE A 541 -51.60 5.60 -9.28
N GLU A 542 -52.28 4.50 -8.94
CA GLU A 542 -51.84 3.59 -7.90
C GLU A 542 -50.47 2.98 -8.23
N GLN A 543 -50.28 2.50 -9.47
CA GLN A 543 -49.01 1.92 -9.90
C GLN A 543 -47.87 2.96 -9.83
N LEU A 544 -48.11 4.19 -10.29
CA LEU A 544 -47.10 5.27 -10.22
C LEU A 544 -46.67 5.59 -8.78
N LEU A 545 -47.62 5.62 -7.83
CA LEU A 545 -47.32 5.87 -6.42
C LEU A 545 -46.57 4.69 -5.78
N ALA A 546 -47.03 3.47 -6.05
CA ALA A 546 -46.41 2.25 -5.54
C ALA A 546 -44.98 2.06 -6.07
N ASP A 547 -44.76 2.34 -7.36
CA ASP A 547 -43.43 2.29 -7.98
C ASP A 547 -42.49 3.34 -7.37
N PHE A 548 -42.99 4.52 -7.00
CA PHE A 548 -42.18 5.50 -6.27
C PHE A 548 -41.72 4.94 -4.91
N PHE A 549 -42.63 4.31 -4.16
CA PHE A 549 -42.28 3.67 -2.87
C PHE A 549 -41.29 2.51 -3.06
N ALA A 550 -41.45 1.71 -4.11
CA ALA A 550 -40.49 0.68 -4.48
C ALA A 550 -39.12 1.27 -4.84
N GLN A 551 -39.09 2.37 -5.61
CA GLN A 551 -37.86 3.09 -5.97
C GLN A 551 -37.17 3.68 -4.74
N LEU A 552 -37.92 4.30 -3.83
CA LEU A 552 -37.38 4.87 -2.59
C LEU A 552 -36.80 3.78 -1.68
N THR A 553 -37.49 2.65 -1.56
CA THR A 553 -37.04 1.49 -0.78
C THR A 553 -35.73 0.91 -1.31
N ASN A 554 -35.57 0.87 -2.63
CA ASN A 554 -34.39 0.34 -3.29
C ASN A 554 -33.33 1.41 -3.62
N ALA A 555 -33.47 2.64 -3.11
CA ALA A 555 -32.49 3.70 -3.34
C ALA A 555 -31.09 3.28 -2.89
N LYS A 556 -30.98 2.53 -1.77
CA LYS A 556 -29.71 1.99 -1.28
C LYS A 556 -28.99 1.09 -2.27
N THR A 557 -29.74 0.31 -3.05
CA THR A 557 -29.24 -0.61 -4.08
C THR A 557 -28.69 0.14 -5.29
N LEU A 558 -29.18 1.36 -5.55
CA LEU A 558 -28.69 2.20 -6.65
C LEU A 558 -27.32 2.80 -6.36
N PHE A 559 -27.07 3.10 -5.08
CA PHE A 559 -25.82 3.66 -4.58
C PHE A 559 -24.84 2.60 -4.02
N SER A 560 -25.09 1.31 -4.28
CA SER A 560 -24.15 0.23 -3.94
C SER A 560 -23.35 -0.23 -5.17
N THR A 561 -22.25 -0.93 -4.93
CA THR A 561 -21.45 -1.64 -5.95
C THR A 561 -21.98 -3.03 -6.26
N ASP A 562 -23.00 -3.49 -5.52
CA ASP A 562 -23.61 -4.80 -5.72
C ASP A 562 -24.02 -5.03 -7.19
N PRO A 563 -23.94 -6.28 -7.69
CA PRO A 563 -24.44 -6.61 -9.01
C PRO A 563 -25.97 -6.47 -9.02
N ILE A 564 -26.47 -5.50 -9.77
CA ILE A 564 -27.90 -5.23 -9.92
C ILE A 564 -28.36 -5.52 -11.35
N ARG A 565 -29.62 -5.92 -11.50
CA ARG A 565 -30.22 -6.27 -12.80
C ARG A 565 -31.14 -5.18 -13.36
N GLN A 566 -31.53 -4.24 -12.51
CA GLN A 566 -32.47 -3.17 -12.83
C GLN A 566 -32.17 -1.93 -12.00
N THR A 567 -32.49 -0.74 -12.53
CA THR A 567 -32.39 0.53 -11.80
C THR A 567 -33.74 1.21 -11.56
N TYR A 568 -34.80 0.69 -12.18
CA TYR A 568 -36.17 0.97 -11.81
C TYR A 568 -36.72 -0.15 -10.94
N PHE A 569 -37.59 0.21 -10.00
CA PHE A 569 -38.25 -0.74 -9.12
C PHE A 569 -39.75 -0.47 -9.14
N ALA A 570 -40.52 -1.55 -9.18
CA ALA A 570 -41.96 -1.52 -9.22
C ALA A 570 -42.54 -2.51 -8.21
N GLN A 571 -43.79 -2.29 -7.81
CA GLN A 571 -44.50 -3.21 -6.92
C GLN A 571 -45.77 -3.73 -7.59
N TYR A 572 -46.01 -5.04 -7.51
CA TYR A 572 -47.26 -5.61 -7.98
C TYR A 572 -48.40 -5.33 -6.99
N LEU A 573 -49.52 -4.82 -7.50
CA LEU A 573 -50.66 -4.35 -6.70
C LEU A 573 -51.80 -5.38 -6.58
N GLY A 574 -51.48 -6.68 -6.61
CA GLY A 574 -52.47 -7.75 -6.48
C GLY A 574 -53.16 -7.86 -5.12
N SER A 575 -52.72 -7.11 -4.10
CA SER A 575 -53.36 -7.07 -2.78
C SER A 575 -54.59 -6.15 -2.72
N ILE A 576 -54.82 -5.33 -3.74
CA ILE A 576 -56.03 -4.50 -3.87
C ILE A 576 -57.20 -5.42 -4.21
N LYS A 577 -58.33 -5.27 -3.51
CA LYS A 577 -59.48 -6.17 -3.69
C LYS A 577 -60.12 -6.02 -5.07
N GLU A 578 -60.52 -7.14 -5.68
CA GLU A 578 -61.30 -7.21 -6.93
C GLU A 578 -60.60 -6.57 -8.14
N THR A 579 -59.29 -6.77 -8.25
CA THR A 579 -58.46 -6.26 -9.36
C THR A 579 -57.96 -7.38 -10.29
N GLU A 580 -58.36 -8.63 -10.06
CA GLU A 580 -57.91 -9.81 -10.82
C GLU A 580 -58.33 -9.74 -12.30
N GLU A 581 -59.43 -9.05 -12.61
CA GLU A 581 -59.90 -8.82 -13.98
C GLU A 581 -59.28 -7.57 -14.63
N ILE A 582 -58.59 -6.73 -13.86
CA ILE A 582 -57.98 -5.47 -14.30
C ILE A 582 -56.48 -5.64 -14.55
N LEU A 583 -55.78 -6.27 -13.60
CA LEU A 583 -54.34 -6.50 -13.67
C LEU A 583 -54.06 -7.78 -14.45
N HIS A 584 -53.37 -7.65 -15.58
CA HIS A 584 -52.97 -8.80 -16.37
C HIS A 584 -51.89 -9.63 -15.65
N LEU A 585 -51.96 -10.96 -15.70
CA LEU A 585 -50.95 -11.85 -15.08
C LEU A 585 -49.53 -11.60 -15.61
N ASP A 586 -49.39 -11.11 -16.84
CA ASP A 586 -48.08 -10.74 -17.40
C ASP A 586 -47.43 -9.56 -16.64
N LEU A 587 -48.20 -8.70 -15.98
CA LEU A 587 -47.64 -7.60 -15.19
C LEU A 587 -46.98 -8.11 -13.90
N GLU A 588 -47.60 -9.09 -13.23
CA GLU A 588 -46.99 -9.76 -12.07
C GLU A 588 -45.67 -10.41 -12.46
N LYS A 589 -45.69 -11.14 -13.58
CA LYS A 589 -44.48 -11.77 -14.15
C LYS A 589 -43.43 -10.73 -14.55
N ALA A 590 -43.82 -9.61 -15.15
CA ALA A 590 -42.89 -8.55 -15.52
C ALA A 590 -42.20 -7.96 -14.29
N ILE A 591 -42.98 -7.59 -13.26
CA ILE A 591 -42.47 -6.97 -12.03
C ILE A 591 -41.57 -7.91 -11.23
N ALA A 592 -41.84 -9.22 -11.28
CA ALA A 592 -40.97 -10.22 -10.64
C ALA A 592 -39.56 -10.24 -11.24
N ASN A 593 -39.41 -9.93 -12.54
CA ASN A 593 -38.16 -9.94 -13.31
C ASN A 593 -37.24 -11.13 -12.95
N ASP A 594 -37.79 -12.34 -13.03
CA ASP A 594 -37.13 -13.56 -12.57
C ASP A 594 -35.90 -13.88 -13.47
N PRO A 595 -34.69 -14.00 -12.90
CA PRO A 595 -33.49 -14.39 -13.66
C PRO A 595 -33.60 -15.73 -14.37
N LEU A 596 -34.47 -16.63 -13.90
CA LEU A 596 -34.65 -17.97 -14.45
C LEU A 596 -35.75 -18.05 -15.51
N ASP A 597 -36.53 -16.97 -15.70
CA ASP A 597 -37.61 -16.89 -16.69
C ASP A 597 -37.33 -15.80 -17.74
N THR A 598 -36.90 -16.23 -18.92
CA THR A 598 -36.65 -15.33 -20.07
C THR A 598 -37.88 -14.52 -20.46
N ALA A 599 -39.10 -15.07 -20.32
CA ALA A 599 -40.32 -14.34 -20.66
C ALA A 599 -40.60 -13.21 -19.66
N SER A 600 -40.34 -13.44 -18.37
CA SER A 600 -40.41 -12.41 -17.32
C SER A 600 -39.46 -11.25 -17.62
N GLN A 601 -38.21 -11.54 -17.99
CA GLN A 601 -37.21 -10.52 -18.32
C GLN A 601 -37.57 -9.70 -19.56
N GLU A 602 -38.11 -10.34 -20.60
CA GLU A 602 -38.53 -9.65 -21.82
C GLU A 602 -39.73 -8.72 -21.55
N LEU A 603 -40.66 -9.15 -20.71
CA LEU A 603 -41.77 -8.32 -20.27
C LEU A 603 -41.29 -7.11 -19.45
N TRP A 604 -40.35 -7.30 -18.51
CA TRP A 604 -39.72 -6.19 -17.79
C TRP A 604 -39.07 -5.19 -18.72
N ARG A 605 -38.26 -5.68 -19.68
CA ARG A 605 -37.56 -4.83 -20.67
C ARG A 605 -38.50 -4.01 -21.53
N ARG A 606 -39.66 -4.59 -21.86
CA ARG A 606 -40.69 -3.93 -22.65
C ARG A 606 -41.47 -2.88 -21.86
N LEU A 607 -41.78 -3.14 -20.59
CA LEU A 607 -42.70 -2.32 -19.80
C LEU A 607 -42.00 -1.25 -18.95
N TYR A 608 -40.84 -1.56 -18.35
CA TYR A 608 -40.20 -0.69 -17.36
C TYR A 608 -38.80 -0.20 -17.79
N GLU A 609 -37.91 -1.10 -18.17
CA GLU A 609 -36.50 -0.73 -18.37
C GLU A 609 -35.81 -1.61 -19.43
N ASN A 610 -35.59 -1.02 -20.61
CA ASN A 610 -34.77 -1.66 -21.64
C ASN A 610 -33.27 -1.63 -21.26
N GLN A 611 -32.46 -2.46 -21.93
CA GLN A 611 -31.03 -2.57 -21.64
C GLN A 611 -30.25 -1.24 -21.76
N PRO A 612 -30.43 -0.41 -22.82
CA PRO A 612 -29.75 0.88 -22.90
C PRO A 612 -30.06 1.81 -21.72
N ALA A 613 -31.34 1.89 -21.31
CA ALA A 613 -31.75 2.71 -20.17
C ALA A 613 -31.15 2.22 -18.85
N PHE A 614 -31.08 0.90 -18.66
CA PHE A 614 -30.39 0.29 -17.52
C PHE A 614 -28.92 0.72 -17.46
N PHE A 615 -28.17 0.53 -18.56
CA PHE A 615 -26.75 0.86 -18.60
C PHE A 615 -26.50 2.36 -18.39
N GLU A 616 -27.28 3.22 -19.04
CA GLU A 616 -27.16 4.67 -18.88
C GLU A 616 -27.39 5.11 -17.42
N ARG A 617 -28.46 4.62 -16.80
CA ARG A 617 -28.81 4.98 -15.41
C ARG A 617 -27.81 4.41 -14.43
N ARG A 618 -27.42 3.15 -14.55
CA ARG A 618 -26.42 2.53 -13.68
C ARG A 618 -25.07 3.24 -13.80
N ASN A 619 -24.66 3.56 -15.02
CA ASN A 619 -23.43 4.31 -15.27
C ASN A 619 -23.44 5.67 -14.54
N ARG A 620 -24.54 6.42 -14.60
CA ARG A 620 -24.68 7.71 -13.90
C ARG A 620 -24.57 7.60 -12.38
N PHE A 621 -25.11 6.54 -11.78
CA PHE A 621 -24.97 6.31 -10.34
C PHE A 621 -23.52 6.02 -9.95
N LEU A 622 -22.83 5.19 -10.73
CA LEU A 622 -21.41 4.89 -10.48
C LEU A 622 -20.52 6.11 -10.71
N ASP A 623 -20.78 6.92 -11.74
CA ASP A 623 -20.07 8.18 -11.98
C ASP A 623 -20.25 9.17 -10.82
N HIS A 624 -21.45 9.22 -10.25
CA HIS A 624 -21.70 10.04 -9.06
C HIS A 624 -20.87 9.57 -7.85
N LEU A 625 -20.74 8.26 -7.65
CA LEU A 625 -19.92 7.69 -6.57
C LEU A 625 -18.43 7.96 -6.80
N LEU A 626 -17.93 7.76 -8.03
CA LEU A 626 -16.54 8.00 -8.42
C LEU A 626 -16.15 9.48 -8.30
N ALA A 627 -17.06 10.39 -8.65
CA ALA A 627 -16.83 11.83 -8.56
C ALA A 627 -16.50 12.32 -7.14
N ARG A 628 -16.92 11.58 -6.10
CA ARG A 628 -16.55 11.88 -4.70
C ARG A 628 -15.04 11.80 -4.45
N PHE A 629 -14.35 11.02 -5.27
CA PHE A 629 -12.91 10.81 -5.20
C PHE A 629 -12.15 11.51 -6.33
N GLY A 630 -12.85 12.29 -7.17
CA GLY A 630 -12.24 12.98 -8.31
C GLY A 630 -11.91 12.08 -9.50
N GLU A 631 -12.43 10.84 -9.54
CA GLU A 631 -12.16 9.90 -10.63
C GLU A 631 -13.18 10.02 -11.77
N SER A 632 -12.72 9.81 -13.01
CA SER A 632 -13.54 9.89 -14.23
C SER A 632 -13.05 8.91 -15.30
N PHE A 633 -13.98 8.17 -15.89
CA PHE A 633 -13.72 7.23 -17.01
C PHE A 633 -14.15 7.78 -18.37
N ASN A 634 -14.43 9.08 -18.48
CA ASN A 634 -14.92 9.67 -19.72
C ASN A 634 -13.92 9.50 -20.88
N ASP A 635 -12.63 9.72 -20.63
CA ASP A 635 -11.59 9.59 -21.64
C ASP A 635 -11.47 8.15 -22.14
N PHE A 636 -11.53 7.18 -21.22
CA PHE A 636 -11.55 5.76 -21.53
C PHE A 636 -12.78 5.41 -22.38
N ALA A 637 -13.98 5.83 -21.96
CA ALA A 637 -15.21 5.55 -22.70
C ALA A 637 -15.20 6.15 -24.12
N LEU A 638 -14.68 7.38 -24.29
CA LEU A 638 -14.55 8.04 -25.59
C LEU A 638 -13.51 7.34 -26.49
N LEU A 639 -12.38 6.94 -25.91
CA LEU A 639 -11.35 6.18 -26.61
C LEU A 639 -11.91 4.84 -27.12
N MET A 640 -12.60 4.09 -26.26
CA MET A 640 -13.21 2.83 -26.65
C MET A 640 -14.26 3.03 -27.74
N TYR A 641 -15.06 4.09 -27.68
CA TYR A 641 -15.99 4.42 -28.76
C TYR A 641 -15.28 4.70 -30.10
N ARG A 642 -14.15 5.42 -30.07
CA ARG A 642 -13.36 5.74 -31.27
C ARG A 642 -12.72 4.51 -31.91
N ILE A 643 -12.10 3.63 -31.11
CA ILE A 643 -11.47 2.38 -31.60
C ILE A 643 -12.50 1.53 -32.36
N ASN A 644 -13.72 1.48 -31.86
CA ASN A 644 -14.83 0.73 -32.47
C ASN A 644 -15.36 1.34 -33.78
N LEU A 645 -15.09 2.62 -34.06
CA LEU A 645 -15.47 3.28 -35.31
C LEU A 645 -14.41 3.11 -36.40
N GLU A 646 -13.12 3.12 -36.03
CA GLU A 646 -12.00 2.98 -36.97
C GLU A 646 -11.85 1.52 -37.46
N ASN A 647 -12.09 0.54 -36.58
CA ASN A 647 -12.10 -0.88 -36.90
C ASN A 647 -13.55 -1.34 -37.16
N ILE A 648 -13.95 -1.48 -38.43
CA ILE A 648 -15.30 -1.98 -38.85
C ILE A 648 -15.57 -3.43 -38.33
N SER A 649 -14.61 -4.08 -37.69
CA SER A 649 -14.76 -5.34 -36.96
C SER A 649 -15.37 -5.14 -35.56
N LEU A 650 -16.69 -5.31 -35.50
CA LEU A 650 -17.61 -5.80 -34.45
C LEU A 650 -17.13 -6.19 -33.03
N GLU A 651 -16.18 -5.52 -32.39
CA GLU A 651 -16.04 -5.60 -30.92
C GLU A 651 -16.42 -4.27 -30.29
N LYS A 652 -17.73 -4.01 -30.23
CA LYS A 652 -18.25 -2.98 -29.32
C LYS A 652 -17.83 -3.40 -27.90
N VAL A 653 -17.18 -2.52 -27.16
CA VAL A 653 -17.06 -2.70 -25.71
C VAL A 653 -18.46 -2.84 -25.16
N GLU A 654 -18.72 -4.00 -24.55
CA GLU A 654 -19.99 -4.25 -23.92
C GLU A 654 -20.15 -3.23 -22.78
N PRO A 655 -21.25 -2.45 -22.72
CA PRO A 655 -21.47 -1.49 -21.65
C PRO A 655 -21.30 -2.07 -20.24
N GLN A 656 -21.52 -3.39 -20.11
CA GLN A 656 -21.27 -4.16 -18.90
C GLN A 656 -19.79 -4.10 -18.45
N GLU A 657 -18.84 -4.21 -19.37
CA GLU A 657 -17.41 -4.19 -19.02
C GLU A 657 -17.00 -2.84 -18.39
N LEU A 658 -17.54 -1.73 -18.91
CA LEU A 658 -17.32 -0.41 -18.30
C LEU A 658 -17.92 -0.31 -16.90
N LEU A 659 -19.10 -0.89 -16.67
CA LEU A 659 -19.70 -0.92 -15.33
C LEU A 659 -18.86 -1.76 -14.37
N ASP A 660 -18.37 -2.92 -14.81
CA ASP A 660 -17.55 -3.83 -14.00
C ASP A 660 -16.23 -3.15 -13.58
N ILE A 661 -15.57 -2.44 -14.51
CA ILE A 661 -14.37 -1.66 -14.21
C ILE A 661 -14.64 -0.59 -13.15
N LYS A 662 -15.75 0.16 -13.28
CA LYS A 662 -16.14 1.20 -12.32
C LYS A 662 -16.47 0.62 -10.94
N ILE A 663 -17.18 -0.51 -10.90
CA ILE A 663 -17.52 -1.24 -9.68
C ILE A 663 -16.23 -1.70 -8.99
N ASN A 664 -15.37 -2.41 -9.71
CA ASN A 664 -14.10 -2.90 -9.17
C ASN A 664 -13.22 -1.76 -8.64
N THR A 665 -13.13 -0.66 -9.39
CA THR A 665 -12.38 0.54 -8.97
C THR A 665 -12.95 1.15 -7.69
N LEU A 666 -14.28 1.24 -7.57
CA LEU A 666 -14.95 1.76 -6.38
C LEU A 666 -14.75 0.86 -5.16
N GLU A 667 -14.80 -0.46 -5.33
CA GLU A 667 -14.62 -1.43 -4.23
C GLU A 667 -13.20 -1.44 -3.69
N THR A 668 -12.20 -1.26 -4.55
CA THR A 668 -10.78 -1.30 -4.17
C THR A 668 -10.18 0.09 -3.95
N TYR A 669 -10.97 1.16 -4.09
CA TYR A 669 -10.46 2.53 -4.13
C TYR A 669 -9.64 2.93 -2.89
N ALA A 670 -10.10 2.55 -1.70
CA ALA A 670 -9.39 2.86 -0.45
C ALA A 670 -7.97 2.27 -0.44
N GLU A 671 -7.80 1.01 -0.86
CA GLU A 671 -6.49 0.36 -0.96
C GLU A 671 -5.63 1.07 -2.02
N VAL A 672 -6.17 1.27 -3.22
CA VAL A 672 -5.43 1.80 -4.37
C VAL A 672 -5.04 3.25 -4.16
N SER A 673 -5.88 4.05 -3.50
CA SER A 673 -5.59 5.44 -3.15
C SER A 673 -4.53 5.55 -2.06
N HIS A 674 -4.59 4.69 -1.03
CA HIS A 674 -3.58 4.62 0.02
C HIS A 674 -2.22 4.18 -0.51
N ALA A 675 -2.19 3.14 -1.35
CA ALA A 675 -0.98 2.46 -1.79
C ALA A 675 -0.28 3.09 -3.01
N ARG A 676 -0.72 4.26 -3.50
CA ARG A 676 -0.28 4.86 -4.80
C ARG A 676 1.23 4.81 -5.08
N ASN A 677 2.03 5.15 -4.07
CA ASN A 677 3.48 5.25 -4.12
C ASN A 677 4.22 3.99 -3.66
N LEU A 678 3.50 2.97 -3.17
CA LEU A 678 4.12 1.76 -2.66
C LEU A 678 4.74 0.94 -3.78
N ALA A 679 5.96 0.49 -3.54
CA ALA A 679 6.64 -0.50 -4.34
C ALA A 679 6.26 -1.92 -3.88
N PHE A 680 6.69 -2.92 -4.65
CA PHE A 680 6.57 -4.30 -4.20
C PHE A 680 7.56 -4.60 -3.05
N ASN A 681 7.15 -5.51 -2.16
CA ASN A 681 7.96 -5.96 -1.04
C ASN A 681 8.81 -7.19 -1.44
N TYR A 682 10.10 -6.98 -1.69
CA TYR A 682 10.99 -8.07 -2.09
C TYR A 682 11.53 -8.91 -0.92
N PHE A 683 11.47 -8.42 0.34
CA PHE A 683 11.85 -9.14 1.56
C PHE A 683 11.66 -8.26 2.82
N PRO A 684 11.22 -8.79 3.97
CA PRO A 684 10.71 -10.14 4.23
C PRO A 684 9.22 -10.30 3.91
N GLN A 685 8.75 -11.53 3.72
CA GLN A 685 7.33 -11.83 3.41
C GLN A 685 6.56 -12.50 4.55
N THR A 686 7.21 -12.85 5.67
CA THR A 686 6.58 -13.53 6.81
C THR A 686 6.92 -12.86 8.14
N GLU A 687 6.11 -13.09 9.17
CA GLU A 687 6.39 -12.62 10.54
C GLU A 687 7.65 -13.26 11.14
N ALA A 688 8.04 -14.45 10.68
CA ALA A 688 9.27 -15.11 11.09
C ALA A 688 10.53 -14.54 10.41
N PHE A 689 10.38 -13.47 9.59
CA PHE A 689 11.46 -12.86 8.82
C PHE A 689 12.10 -13.84 7.82
N GLU A 690 11.29 -14.77 7.29
CA GLU A 690 11.70 -15.77 6.32
C GLU A 690 11.32 -15.35 4.89
N LEU A 691 12.07 -15.86 3.92
CA LEU A 691 11.76 -15.70 2.51
C LEU A 691 10.61 -16.64 2.12
N ASN A 692 9.54 -16.09 1.54
CA ASN A 692 8.50 -16.88 0.88
C ASN A 692 8.57 -16.64 -0.63
N GLU A 693 9.17 -17.57 -1.37
CA GLU A 693 9.36 -17.46 -2.82
C GLU A 693 8.02 -17.36 -3.58
N GLY A 694 6.94 -17.99 -3.08
CA GLY A 694 5.60 -17.91 -3.67
C GLY A 694 4.93 -16.53 -3.54
N ARG A 695 5.56 -15.58 -2.83
CA ARG A 695 5.12 -14.18 -2.73
C ARG A 695 5.94 -13.24 -3.63
N LEU A 696 6.83 -13.77 -4.48
CA LEU A 696 7.64 -12.98 -5.41
C LEU A 696 7.19 -13.11 -6.87
N TRP A 697 6.69 -14.28 -7.26
CA TRP A 697 6.18 -14.57 -8.61
C TRP A 697 4.81 -15.26 -8.53
N ASP A 698 3.97 -15.05 -9.55
CA ASP A 698 2.55 -15.44 -9.59
C ASP A 698 1.78 -14.90 -8.37
N THR A 699 1.91 -13.59 -8.14
CA THR A 699 1.51 -12.93 -6.88
C THR A 699 0.91 -11.54 -7.10
N ASP A 700 0.14 -11.07 -6.11
CA ASP A 700 -0.41 -9.71 -5.99
C ASP A 700 0.58 -8.69 -5.40
N ASN A 701 1.79 -9.14 -5.04
CA ASN A 701 2.89 -8.32 -4.55
C ASN A 701 3.54 -7.51 -5.69
N VAL A 702 2.78 -6.55 -6.20
CA VAL A 702 3.15 -5.57 -7.23
C VAL A 702 3.08 -4.15 -6.66
N SER A 703 3.65 -3.19 -7.36
CA SER A 703 3.57 -1.79 -6.95
C SER A 703 2.12 -1.27 -6.94
N GLY A 704 1.83 -0.30 -6.09
CA GLY A 704 0.54 0.37 -6.09
C GLY A 704 0.27 1.12 -7.39
N LEU A 705 1.33 1.55 -8.10
CA LEU A 705 1.23 2.12 -9.44
C LEU A 705 0.69 1.08 -10.45
N GLU A 706 1.23 -0.15 -10.46
CA GLU A 706 0.73 -1.25 -11.29
C GLU A 706 -0.75 -1.55 -11.02
N LYS A 707 -1.13 -1.66 -9.73
CA LYS A 707 -2.54 -1.87 -9.32
C LYS A 707 -3.42 -0.73 -9.84
N ARG A 708 -3.02 0.52 -9.59
CA ARG A 708 -3.81 1.70 -9.93
C ARG A 708 -4.01 1.86 -11.43
N ILE A 709 -2.94 1.70 -12.23
CA ILE A 709 -3.04 1.72 -13.69
C ILE A 709 -4.03 0.64 -14.13
N SER A 710 -3.88 -0.58 -13.62
CA SER A 710 -4.72 -1.71 -14.01
C SER A 710 -6.21 -1.44 -13.79
N TYR A 711 -6.60 -0.93 -12.62
CA TYR A 711 -8.00 -0.57 -12.34
C TYR A 711 -8.52 0.57 -13.23
N LEU A 712 -7.70 1.60 -13.49
CA LEU A 712 -8.12 2.75 -14.31
C LEU A 712 -8.19 2.45 -15.81
N THR A 713 -7.46 1.44 -16.28
CA THR A 713 -7.39 1.05 -17.70
C THR A 713 -8.17 -0.23 -18.01
N GLY A 714 -8.75 -0.89 -17.01
CA GLY A 714 -9.58 -2.08 -17.17
C GLY A 714 -8.81 -3.41 -17.24
N ILE A 715 -7.53 -3.45 -16.85
CA ILE A 715 -6.78 -4.70 -16.70
C ILE A 715 -7.33 -5.43 -15.46
N ARG A 716 -7.85 -6.64 -15.67
CA ARG A 716 -8.54 -7.41 -14.62
C ARG A 716 -7.58 -8.07 -13.64
N ASP A 717 -6.45 -8.54 -14.15
CA ASP A 717 -5.44 -9.26 -13.37
C ASP A 717 -4.12 -8.49 -13.39
N PHE A 718 -3.83 -7.83 -12.28
CA PHE A 718 -2.59 -7.06 -12.07
C PHE A 718 -1.46 -7.91 -11.46
N THR A 719 -1.66 -9.21 -11.26
CA THR A 719 -0.65 -10.07 -10.62
C THR A 719 0.61 -10.16 -11.49
N ARG A 720 1.78 -10.20 -10.84
CA ARG A 720 3.06 -10.48 -11.52
C ARG A 720 3.07 -11.95 -11.92
N ARG A 721 2.91 -12.21 -13.21
CA ARG A 721 2.86 -13.55 -13.81
C ARG A 721 3.50 -13.52 -15.20
N PHE A 722 3.66 -14.68 -15.82
CA PHE A 722 3.96 -14.72 -17.25
C PHE A 722 2.76 -14.23 -18.07
N LEU A 723 2.98 -13.22 -18.91
CA LEU A 723 2.03 -12.70 -19.88
C LEU A 723 2.30 -13.26 -21.28
N TYR A 724 3.50 -13.78 -21.54
CA TYR A 724 3.80 -14.45 -22.80
C TYR A 724 2.95 -15.74 -22.94
N CYS A 725 2.66 -16.11 -24.19
CA CYS A 725 2.11 -17.43 -24.48
C CYS A 725 2.84 -18.11 -25.63
N ILE A 726 3.27 -19.36 -25.44
CA ILE A 726 3.92 -20.16 -26.49
C ILE A 726 3.02 -20.36 -27.73
N LYS A 727 1.70 -20.35 -27.52
CA LYS A 727 0.70 -20.50 -28.59
C LYS A 727 0.46 -19.20 -29.37
N ASN A 728 0.95 -18.07 -28.87
CA ASN A 728 0.89 -16.80 -29.58
C ASN A 728 2.05 -16.71 -30.58
N VAL A 729 1.83 -17.25 -31.76
CA VAL A 729 2.85 -17.42 -32.81
C VAL A 729 2.57 -16.46 -33.94
N GLU A 730 3.56 -15.62 -34.27
CA GLU A 730 3.49 -14.74 -35.44
C GLU A 730 3.95 -15.49 -36.70
N ILE A 731 3.17 -15.35 -37.79
CA ILE A 731 3.56 -15.87 -39.10
C ILE A 731 4.31 -14.77 -39.84
N ILE A 732 5.59 -15.01 -40.08
CA ILE A 732 6.51 -14.06 -40.68
C ILE A 732 6.58 -14.28 -42.18
N CYS A 733 6.49 -13.19 -42.93
CA CYS A 733 6.74 -13.13 -44.37
C CYS A 733 8.22 -12.84 -44.63
N GLU A 734 8.92 -13.76 -45.28
CA GLU A 734 10.26 -13.53 -45.82
C GLU A 734 10.17 -13.35 -47.34
N GLU A 735 10.53 -12.16 -47.82
CA GLU A 735 10.55 -11.85 -49.25
C GLU A 735 11.70 -12.57 -49.94
N LYS A 736 11.40 -13.35 -50.97
CA LYS A 736 12.38 -14.00 -51.85
C LYS A 736 12.13 -13.62 -53.29
N GLU A 737 13.18 -13.16 -53.96
CA GLU A 737 13.18 -12.94 -55.40
C GLU A 737 13.17 -14.30 -56.11
N VAL A 738 12.11 -14.56 -56.88
CA VAL A 738 12.01 -15.72 -57.76
C VAL A 738 11.76 -15.20 -59.18
N GLY A 739 12.83 -14.87 -59.91
CA GLY A 739 12.73 -14.23 -61.22
C GLY A 739 12.68 -12.70 -61.12
N GLU A 740 11.76 -12.04 -61.83
CA GLU A 740 11.49 -10.59 -61.74
C GLU A 740 10.41 -10.23 -60.69
N GLU A 741 9.85 -11.23 -59.98
CA GLU A 741 8.79 -11.04 -58.98
C GLU A 741 9.26 -11.39 -57.56
N ILE A 742 8.84 -10.58 -56.59
CA ILE A 742 9.09 -10.80 -55.16
C ILE A 742 7.96 -11.66 -54.59
N HIS A 743 8.29 -12.87 -54.14
CA HIS A 743 7.34 -13.78 -53.49
C HIS A 743 7.56 -13.82 -51.99
N CYS A 744 6.47 -13.71 -51.23
CA CYS A 744 6.49 -13.85 -49.79
C CYS A 744 6.43 -15.33 -49.37
N GLN A 745 7.52 -15.85 -48.81
CA GLN A 745 7.57 -17.17 -48.18
C GLN A 745 7.26 -17.04 -46.69
N HIS A 746 6.21 -17.72 -46.24
CA HIS A 746 5.71 -17.65 -44.88
C HIS A 746 6.34 -18.74 -44.02
N HIS A 747 6.77 -18.39 -42.82
CA HIS A 747 7.22 -19.36 -41.82
C HIS A 747 6.88 -18.85 -40.43
N PHE A 748 6.97 -19.73 -39.44
CA PHE A 748 6.75 -19.37 -38.05
C PHE A 748 7.70 -20.14 -37.14
N SER A 749 7.92 -19.58 -35.95
CA SER A 749 8.71 -20.21 -34.90
C SER A 749 7.96 -20.19 -33.57
N MET A 750 8.19 -21.23 -32.78
CA MET A 750 7.73 -21.31 -31.39
C MET A 750 8.95 -21.34 -30.50
N VAL A 751 8.95 -20.55 -29.44
CA VAL A 751 10.05 -20.53 -28.48
C VAL A 751 9.55 -20.99 -27.12
N SER A 752 10.11 -22.07 -26.60
CA SER A 752 9.79 -22.60 -25.27
C SER A 752 10.25 -21.64 -24.18
N ARG A 753 9.72 -21.79 -22.96
CA ARG A 753 10.19 -21.04 -21.78
C ARG A 753 11.71 -21.16 -21.57
N ALA A 754 12.27 -22.34 -21.83
CA ALA A 754 13.71 -22.61 -21.72
C ALA A 754 14.53 -22.00 -22.87
N GLY A 755 13.88 -21.40 -23.87
CA GLY A 755 14.52 -20.76 -25.02
C GLY A 755 14.76 -21.70 -26.21
N THR A 756 14.16 -22.90 -26.22
CA THR A 756 14.26 -23.81 -27.38
C THR A 756 13.41 -23.27 -28.52
N ILE A 757 14.03 -23.04 -29.67
CA ILE A 757 13.38 -22.47 -30.85
C ILE A 757 13.01 -23.63 -31.78
N LEU A 758 11.71 -23.79 -32.04
CA LEU A 758 11.16 -24.74 -32.97
C LEU A 758 10.69 -23.99 -34.22
N VAL A 759 11.33 -24.24 -35.37
CA VAL A 759 11.08 -23.49 -36.61
C VAL A 759 10.32 -24.37 -37.61
N SER A 760 9.32 -23.77 -38.28
CA SER A 760 8.59 -24.42 -39.37
C SER A 760 9.42 -24.44 -40.66
N LYS A 761 9.04 -25.27 -41.63
CA LYS A 761 9.48 -25.06 -43.01
C LYS A 761 8.85 -23.78 -43.58
N GLN A 762 9.35 -23.33 -44.73
CA GLN A 762 8.75 -22.22 -45.46
C GLN A 762 7.56 -22.68 -46.31
N TYR A 763 6.54 -21.84 -46.38
CA TYR A 763 5.27 -22.06 -47.08
C TYR A 763 4.99 -20.94 -48.07
N PRO A 764 4.47 -21.25 -49.27
CA PRO A 764 4.17 -20.24 -50.28
C PRO A 764 2.98 -19.34 -49.94
N SER A 765 2.12 -19.73 -48.99
CA SER A 765 0.94 -18.93 -48.62
C SER A 765 0.74 -18.86 -47.10
N LYS A 766 0.21 -17.73 -46.62
CA LYS A 766 -0.13 -17.53 -45.20
C LYS A 766 -1.13 -18.56 -44.69
N SER A 767 -2.16 -18.85 -45.48
CA SER A 767 -3.22 -19.82 -45.12
C SER A 767 -2.67 -21.24 -44.93
N GLU A 768 -1.67 -21.64 -45.72
CA GLU A 768 -1.01 -22.94 -45.54
C GLU A 768 -0.19 -22.97 -44.24
N ALA A 769 0.52 -21.87 -43.92
CA ALA A 769 1.23 -21.74 -42.65
C ALA A 769 0.28 -21.75 -41.44
N GLU A 770 -0.88 -21.08 -41.53
CA GLU A 770 -1.94 -21.09 -40.50
C GLU A 770 -2.51 -22.49 -40.28
N SER A 771 -2.78 -23.24 -41.35
CA SER A 771 -3.25 -24.63 -41.25
C SER A 771 -2.22 -25.54 -40.58
N VAL A 772 -0.93 -25.35 -40.87
CA VAL A 772 0.12 -26.15 -40.21
C VAL A 772 0.33 -25.72 -38.77
N LEU A 773 0.19 -24.44 -38.44
CA LEU A 773 0.22 -23.97 -37.06
C LEU A 773 -0.92 -24.61 -36.24
N ALA A 774 -2.13 -24.73 -36.78
CA ALA A 774 -3.23 -25.44 -36.12
C ALA A 774 -2.88 -26.92 -35.85
N ASP A 775 -2.31 -27.61 -36.84
CA ASP A 775 -1.82 -29.00 -36.68
C ASP A 775 -0.73 -29.10 -35.59
N VAL A 776 0.18 -28.13 -35.53
CA VAL A 776 1.25 -28.05 -34.54
C VAL A 776 0.67 -27.90 -33.13
N LEU A 777 -0.33 -27.02 -32.95
CA LEU A 777 -0.97 -26.80 -31.65
C LEU A 777 -1.78 -28.01 -31.19
N GLU A 778 -2.41 -28.75 -32.11
CA GLU A 778 -3.13 -30.00 -31.79
C GLU A 778 -2.17 -31.14 -31.43
N LEU A 779 -1.13 -31.36 -32.25
CA LEU A 779 -0.20 -32.47 -32.06
C LEU A 779 0.84 -32.21 -30.96
N GLY A 780 1.19 -30.95 -30.71
CA GLY A 780 2.17 -30.54 -29.70
C GLY A 780 1.75 -30.81 -28.26
N ILE A 781 0.47 -31.12 -28.02
CA ILE A 781 -0.05 -31.53 -26.71
C ILE A 781 0.47 -32.92 -26.32
N ASN A 782 0.64 -33.83 -27.29
CA ASN A 782 1.11 -35.18 -27.01
C ASN A 782 2.62 -35.30 -27.29
N LYS A 783 3.39 -35.56 -26.23
CA LYS A 783 4.84 -35.76 -26.30
C LYS A 783 5.29 -36.86 -27.26
N ASP A 784 4.45 -37.88 -27.49
CA ASP A 784 4.78 -38.98 -28.40
C ASP A 784 4.94 -38.54 -29.87
N ASN A 785 4.41 -37.36 -30.22
CA ASN A 785 4.55 -36.78 -31.56
C ASN A 785 5.91 -36.07 -31.76
N PHE A 786 6.67 -35.85 -30.68
CA PHE A 786 8.02 -35.31 -30.75
C PHE A 786 9.04 -36.44 -30.86
N HIS A 787 10.04 -36.24 -31.72
CA HIS A 787 11.10 -37.21 -31.95
C HIS A 787 12.46 -36.54 -31.92
N TYR A 788 13.40 -37.15 -31.19
CA TYR A 788 14.80 -36.77 -31.21
C TYR A 788 15.53 -37.49 -32.36
N THR A 789 15.96 -36.75 -33.38
CA THR A 789 16.74 -37.31 -34.50
C THR A 789 17.80 -36.31 -34.96
N ASN A 790 19.02 -36.78 -35.27
CA ASN A 790 20.15 -35.95 -35.67
C ASN A 790 20.45 -34.82 -34.68
N LYS A 791 20.41 -35.10 -33.38
CA LYS A 791 20.62 -34.11 -32.30
C LYS A 791 19.57 -33.01 -32.21
N LYS A 792 18.44 -33.12 -32.92
CA LYS A 792 17.37 -32.10 -32.93
C LYS A 792 16.03 -32.70 -32.53
N ILE A 793 15.21 -31.89 -31.86
CA ILE A 793 13.81 -32.20 -31.57
C ILE A 793 12.98 -31.91 -32.82
N LYS A 794 12.07 -32.82 -33.19
CA LYS A 794 11.18 -32.65 -34.35
C LYS A 794 9.77 -33.06 -34.00
N LEU A 795 8.80 -32.18 -34.27
CA LEU A 795 7.38 -32.49 -34.19
C LEU A 795 6.92 -33.07 -35.54
N LYS A 796 6.24 -34.21 -35.54
CA LYS A 796 5.82 -34.90 -36.78
C LYS A 796 4.32 -35.17 -36.83
N LYS A 797 3.79 -35.15 -38.06
CA LYS A 797 2.47 -35.70 -38.43
C LYS A 797 2.71 -36.83 -39.43
N GLY A 798 2.75 -38.07 -38.93
CA GLY A 798 3.19 -39.23 -39.72
C GLY A 798 4.66 -39.11 -40.15
N ASN A 799 4.93 -39.09 -41.46
CA ASN A 799 6.28 -38.93 -42.03
C ASN A 799 6.68 -37.47 -42.26
N THR A 800 5.77 -36.52 -42.08
CA THR A 800 6.02 -35.09 -42.33
C THR A 800 6.53 -34.42 -41.07
N ILE A 801 7.64 -33.69 -41.18
CA ILE A 801 8.17 -32.86 -40.09
C ILE A 801 7.48 -31.50 -40.17
N LEU A 802 6.85 -31.09 -39.07
CA LEU A 802 6.16 -29.80 -38.94
C LEU A 802 7.09 -28.74 -38.34
N LEU A 803 7.77 -29.08 -37.26
CA LEU A 803 8.74 -28.23 -36.58
C LEU A 803 10.06 -28.95 -36.37
N THR A 804 11.16 -28.20 -36.40
CA THR A 804 12.51 -28.69 -36.06
C THR A 804 13.20 -27.71 -35.12
N SER A 805 13.86 -28.22 -34.08
CA SER A 805 14.66 -27.38 -33.19
C SER A 805 15.84 -26.75 -33.92
N GLU A 806 16.08 -25.47 -33.65
CA GLU A 806 17.26 -24.78 -34.15
C GLU A 806 18.51 -25.28 -33.42
N GLN A 807 18.42 -25.40 -32.08
CA GLN A 807 19.47 -25.91 -31.21
C GLN A 807 19.70 -27.43 -31.36
N ASN A 808 20.94 -27.84 -31.07
CA ASN A 808 21.33 -29.23 -30.97
C ASN A 808 21.39 -29.69 -29.51
N PHE A 809 20.77 -30.82 -29.19
CA PHE A 809 20.82 -31.44 -27.86
C PHE A 809 21.94 -32.48 -27.83
N GLN A 810 22.77 -32.47 -26.78
CA GLN A 810 23.93 -33.36 -26.69
C GLN A 810 23.55 -34.79 -26.36
N THR A 811 22.53 -34.97 -25.53
CA THR A 811 22.02 -36.27 -25.09
C THR A 811 20.53 -36.39 -25.40
N GLU A 812 20.06 -37.63 -25.62
CA GLU A 812 18.63 -37.92 -25.79
C GLU A 812 17.84 -37.57 -24.52
N GLU A 813 18.44 -37.74 -23.34
CA GLU A 813 17.82 -37.39 -22.05
C GLU A 813 17.49 -35.90 -21.93
N LEU A 814 18.41 -35.00 -22.32
CA LEU A 814 18.15 -33.56 -22.33
C LEU A 814 17.07 -33.18 -23.35
N ALA A 815 17.04 -33.85 -24.50
CA ALA A 815 16.01 -33.63 -25.51
C ALA A 815 14.63 -34.10 -25.03
N LEU A 816 14.57 -35.24 -24.33
CA LEU A 816 13.32 -35.76 -23.76
C LEU A 816 12.79 -34.87 -22.63
N ALA A 817 13.66 -34.39 -21.74
CA ALA A 817 13.27 -33.43 -20.70
C ALA A 817 12.72 -32.12 -21.30
N GLU A 818 13.34 -31.61 -22.37
CA GLU A 818 12.84 -30.41 -23.07
C GLU A 818 11.52 -30.69 -23.82
N ILE A 819 11.36 -31.88 -24.42
CA ILE A 819 10.09 -32.30 -25.03
C ILE A 819 8.97 -32.33 -24.00
N ASP A 820 9.23 -32.91 -22.82
CA ASP A 820 8.26 -32.95 -21.73
C ASP A 820 7.86 -31.51 -21.31
N ALA A 821 8.84 -30.60 -21.16
CA ALA A 821 8.59 -29.21 -20.83
C ALA A 821 7.78 -28.45 -21.90
N ILE A 822 8.12 -28.62 -23.19
CA ILE A 822 7.40 -27.99 -24.31
C ILE A 822 5.96 -28.51 -24.40
N ALA A 823 5.76 -29.83 -24.27
CA ALA A 823 4.43 -30.42 -24.34
C ALA A 823 3.54 -29.95 -23.17
N GLU A 824 4.10 -29.86 -21.97
CA GLU A 824 3.41 -29.30 -20.80
C GLU A 824 3.02 -27.83 -21.02
N GLU A 825 3.93 -27.03 -21.58
CA GLU A 825 3.70 -25.61 -21.87
C GLU A 825 2.62 -25.38 -22.94
N ILE A 826 2.60 -26.19 -24.01
CA ILE A 826 1.56 -26.13 -25.06
C ILE A 826 0.20 -26.53 -24.48
N THR A 827 0.19 -27.53 -23.59
CA THR A 827 -1.02 -28.04 -22.94
C THR A 827 -1.63 -27.02 -21.98
N ALA A 828 -0.80 -26.24 -21.27
CA ALA A 828 -1.26 -25.23 -20.34
C ALA A 828 -2.12 -24.14 -21.05
N PRO A 829 -3.19 -23.61 -20.43
CA PRO A 829 -3.93 -22.49 -20.99
C PRO A 829 -3.01 -21.27 -21.15
N CYS A 830 -3.20 -20.47 -22.22
CA CYS A 830 -2.49 -19.19 -22.31
C CYS A 830 -2.92 -18.33 -21.11
N PRO A 831 -1.97 -17.68 -20.41
CA PRO A 831 -2.33 -16.65 -19.45
C PRO A 831 -3.04 -15.49 -20.18
N ASP A 832 -3.86 -14.75 -19.44
CA ASP A 832 -4.39 -13.47 -19.94
C ASP A 832 -3.20 -12.53 -20.20
N PRO A 833 -2.95 -12.11 -21.46
CA PRO A 833 -1.80 -11.30 -21.76
C PRO A 833 -2.03 -9.82 -21.40
N GLU A 834 -3.23 -9.42 -20.95
CA GLU A 834 -3.45 -8.08 -20.41
C GLU A 834 -2.78 -7.93 -19.05
N GLY A 835 -1.71 -7.15 -19.01
CA GLY A 835 -0.91 -6.90 -17.82
C GLY A 835 0.27 -5.99 -18.13
N LEU A 836 1.06 -5.68 -17.10
CA LEU A 836 2.30 -4.93 -17.22
C LEU A 836 3.29 -5.37 -16.15
N HIS A 837 4.57 -5.14 -16.40
CA HIS A 837 5.64 -5.32 -15.41
C HIS A 837 6.36 -4.01 -15.17
N LEU A 838 6.51 -3.63 -13.90
CA LEU A 838 7.32 -2.49 -13.50
C LEU A 838 8.65 -2.93 -12.88
N VAL A 839 9.76 -2.42 -13.41
CA VAL A 839 11.11 -2.69 -12.92
C VAL A 839 11.76 -1.40 -12.44
N GLU A 840 12.08 -1.35 -11.16
CA GLU A 840 12.76 -0.23 -10.51
C GLU A 840 14.27 -0.32 -10.73
N HIS A 841 14.87 0.69 -11.35
CA HIS A 841 16.30 0.63 -11.67
C HIS A 841 17.18 0.68 -10.41
N ILE A 842 16.73 1.34 -9.34
CA ILE A 842 17.47 1.43 -8.07
C ILE A 842 17.77 0.05 -7.44
N LEU A 843 16.97 -0.98 -7.75
CA LEU A 843 17.16 -2.34 -7.27
C LEU A 843 18.23 -3.11 -8.08
N LEU A 844 18.59 -2.62 -9.27
CA LEU A 844 19.65 -3.16 -10.13
C LEU A 844 21.04 -2.58 -9.82
N ARG A 845 21.13 -1.68 -8.83
CA ARG A 845 22.41 -1.06 -8.43
C ARG A 845 23.43 -2.11 -7.96
N PRO A 846 24.73 -1.88 -8.21
CA PRO A 846 25.76 -2.87 -7.88
C PRO A 846 25.92 -3.06 -6.37
N LYS A 847 26.03 -4.33 -5.92
CA LYS A 847 26.32 -4.69 -4.52
C LYS A 847 27.81 -4.95 -4.26
N SER A 848 28.56 -5.26 -5.31
CA SER A 848 30.01 -5.41 -5.31
C SER A 848 30.59 -4.90 -6.64
N LYS A 849 31.91 -4.77 -6.75
CA LYS A 849 32.60 -4.32 -7.98
C LYS A 849 32.51 -5.30 -9.15
N ASN A 850 31.87 -6.46 -8.96
CA ASN A 850 31.76 -7.49 -9.99
C ASN A 850 30.48 -7.37 -10.82
N PHE A 851 29.51 -6.57 -10.38
CA PHE A 851 28.24 -6.38 -11.05
C PHE A 851 28.42 -5.53 -12.32
N ASP A 852 27.66 -5.84 -13.36
CA ASP A 852 27.56 -4.98 -14.53
C ASP A 852 26.80 -3.70 -14.20
N LEU A 853 27.13 -2.62 -14.90
CA LEU A 853 26.55 -1.30 -14.71
C LEU A 853 25.54 -1.02 -15.83
N LEU A 854 24.49 -0.24 -15.52
CA LEU A 854 23.52 0.19 -16.53
C LEU A 854 24.21 1.06 -17.59
N GLU A 855 23.79 0.88 -18.84
CA GLU A 855 24.23 1.73 -19.95
C GLU A 855 23.75 3.17 -19.75
N VAL A 856 24.59 4.12 -20.17
CA VAL A 856 24.33 5.56 -20.11
C VAL A 856 24.62 6.18 -21.48
N CYS A 857 23.96 7.30 -21.77
CA CYS A 857 24.27 8.13 -22.94
C CYS A 857 24.55 9.55 -22.44
N LEU A 858 25.80 9.80 -22.11
CA LEU A 858 26.34 11.01 -21.49
C LEU A 858 26.59 12.12 -22.52
N GLN A 859 26.84 11.78 -23.80
CA GLN A 859 27.14 12.73 -24.88
C GLN A 859 28.23 13.74 -24.45
N ASP A 860 29.47 13.26 -24.24
CA ASP A 860 30.59 14.07 -23.68
C ASP A 860 30.28 14.72 -22.32
N CYS A 861 29.32 14.16 -21.57
CA CYS A 861 28.81 14.68 -20.31
C CYS A 861 28.12 16.06 -20.42
N ASP A 862 27.58 16.41 -21.60
CA ASP A 862 26.90 17.68 -21.82
C ASP A 862 25.58 17.81 -21.04
N CYS A 863 24.89 16.70 -20.72
CA CYS A 863 23.72 16.71 -19.82
C CYS A 863 23.94 15.93 -18.53
N PRO A 864 24.10 16.62 -17.38
CA PRO A 864 24.07 16.00 -16.05
C PRO A 864 22.81 15.20 -15.75
N CYS A 865 21.73 15.45 -16.48
CA CYS A 865 20.45 14.77 -16.35
C CYS A 865 20.49 13.28 -16.74
N GLU A 866 21.39 12.89 -17.64
CA GLU A 866 21.51 11.51 -18.15
C GLU A 866 22.63 10.70 -17.47
N TRP A 867 23.31 11.28 -16.49
CA TRP A 867 24.42 10.63 -15.80
C TRP A 867 23.97 9.50 -14.87
N ASP A 868 22.75 9.59 -14.33
CA ASP A 868 22.22 8.68 -13.33
C ASP A 868 21.08 7.81 -13.90
N PRO A 869 21.37 6.56 -14.31
CA PRO A 869 20.36 5.64 -14.84
C PRO A 869 19.57 4.90 -13.75
N TYR A 870 19.89 5.08 -12.46
CA TYR A 870 19.32 4.32 -11.35
C TYR A 870 18.28 5.12 -10.57
N SER A 871 18.62 6.34 -10.16
CA SER A 871 17.80 7.11 -9.23
C SER A 871 16.50 7.56 -9.88
N PHE A 872 15.38 7.23 -9.25
CA PHE A 872 14.05 7.64 -9.71
C PHE A 872 13.76 7.28 -11.18
N ARG A 873 14.32 6.16 -11.66
CA ARG A 873 14.03 5.60 -12.99
C ARG A 873 13.40 4.21 -12.87
N ALA A 874 12.40 3.95 -13.69
CA ALA A 874 11.80 2.64 -13.82
C ALA A 874 11.44 2.33 -15.28
N SER A 875 11.41 1.04 -15.61
CA SER A 875 10.95 0.53 -16.89
C SER A 875 9.59 -0.15 -16.74
N VAL A 876 8.65 0.17 -17.63
CA VAL A 876 7.33 -0.47 -17.73
C VAL A 876 7.30 -1.30 -18.99
N VAL A 877 7.15 -2.62 -18.86
CA VAL A 877 7.17 -3.58 -19.96
C VAL A 877 5.77 -4.11 -20.19
N LEU A 878 5.26 -3.94 -21.42
CA LEU A 878 3.90 -4.30 -21.83
C LEU A 878 3.94 -5.14 -23.11
N PRO A 879 3.05 -6.14 -23.27
CA PRO A 879 2.87 -6.81 -24.55
C PRO A 879 2.23 -5.87 -25.58
N HIS A 880 2.59 -6.01 -26.87
CA HIS A 880 2.07 -5.11 -27.91
C HIS A 880 0.79 -5.60 -28.62
N TRP A 881 0.37 -6.86 -28.40
CA TRP A 881 -0.62 -7.59 -29.21
C TRP A 881 -2.01 -7.86 -28.56
N PRO A 882 -2.23 -7.79 -27.24
CA PRO A 882 -3.56 -8.07 -26.66
C PRO A 882 -4.63 -7.06 -27.09
N LYS A 883 -5.80 -7.54 -27.53
CA LYS A 883 -6.98 -6.72 -27.88
C LYS A 883 -6.61 -5.44 -28.67
N HIS A 884 -6.80 -4.28 -28.04
CA HIS A 884 -6.60 -2.93 -28.57
C HIS A 884 -5.19 -2.36 -28.29
N PHE A 885 -4.27 -3.16 -27.73
CA PHE A 885 -2.89 -2.74 -27.46
C PHE A 885 -2.10 -2.55 -28.76
N ASP A 886 -2.60 -2.99 -29.92
CA ASP A 886 -2.02 -2.66 -31.23
C ASP A 886 -2.42 -1.25 -31.72
N ASN A 887 -3.46 -0.65 -31.14
CA ASN A 887 -3.98 0.65 -31.54
C ASN A 887 -3.15 1.80 -30.93
N MET A 888 -2.59 2.65 -31.78
CA MET A 888 -1.72 3.76 -31.35
C MET A 888 -2.45 4.84 -30.52
N ALA A 889 -3.76 5.05 -30.72
CA ALA A 889 -4.53 5.96 -29.89
C ALA A 889 -4.70 5.38 -28.48
N PHE A 890 -4.93 4.07 -28.37
CA PHE A 890 -4.98 3.39 -27.08
C PHE A 890 -3.63 3.45 -26.36
N ARG A 891 -2.54 3.09 -27.05
CA ARG A 891 -1.20 3.15 -26.46
C ARG A 891 -0.91 4.52 -25.91
N LYS A 892 -1.19 5.58 -26.67
CA LYS A 892 -1.00 6.95 -26.22
C LYS A 892 -1.81 7.25 -24.96
N TYR A 893 -3.09 6.91 -24.93
CA TYR A 893 -3.93 7.10 -23.74
C TYR A 893 -3.36 6.36 -22.53
N PHE A 894 -3.00 5.09 -22.70
CA PHE A 894 -2.46 4.24 -21.65
C PHE A 894 -1.14 4.80 -21.12
N GLU A 895 -0.25 5.19 -22.03
CA GLU A 895 1.02 5.85 -21.76
C GLU A 895 0.88 7.19 -21.03
N ASP A 896 -0.08 8.02 -21.43
CA ASP A 896 -0.38 9.29 -20.77
C ASP A 896 -0.92 9.02 -19.36
N LYS A 897 -1.78 7.99 -19.19
CA LYS A 897 -2.29 7.59 -17.87
C LYS A 897 -1.19 7.06 -16.95
N ILE A 898 -0.27 6.21 -17.42
CA ILE A 898 0.86 5.76 -16.61
C ILE A 898 1.67 6.97 -16.12
N ARG A 899 1.97 7.93 -17.00
CA ARG A 899 2.73 9.15 -16.63
C ARG A 899 1.97 10.07 -15.69
N GLU A 900 0.65 10.18 -15.83
CA GLU A 900 -0.22 10.96 -14.94
C GLU A 900 -0.29 10.36 -13.52
N GLN A 901 -0.30 9.02 -13.41
CA GLN A 901 -0.39 8.32 -12.12
C GLN A 901 0.97 8.11 -11.42
N ALA A 902 2.07 8.19 -12.16
CA ALA A 902 3.41 8.06 -11.60
C ALA A 902 3.82 9.30 -10.78
N PRO A 903 4.63 9.13 -9.71
CA PRO A 903 5.22 10.27 -9.02
C PRO A 903 6.01 11.17 -9.97
N ALA A 904 5.82 12.49 -9.87
CA ALA A 904 6.35 13.45 -10.85
C ALA A 904 7.88 13.45 -11.00
N HIS A 905 8.62 12.98 -9.98
CA HIS A 905 10.08 12.90 -10.02
C HIS A 905 10.60 11.59 -10.62
N ILE A 906 9.71 10.62 -10.93
CA ILE A 906 10.09 9.31 -11.49
C ILE A 906 9.97 9.34 -13.00
N GLN A 907 11.07 8.99 -13.67
CA GLN A 907 11.12 8.85 -15.11
C GLN A 907 10.80 7.40 -15.52
N LEU A 908 9.78 7.24 -16.36
CA LEU A 908 9.35 5.93 -16.85
C LEU A 908 9.77 5.69 -18.30
N LYS A 909 10.49 4.58 -18.55
CA LYS A 909 10.73 4.01 -19.89
C LYS A 909 9.62 3.00 -20.19
N ILE A 910 8.70 3.33 -21.09
CA ILE A 910 7.57 2.45 -21.45
C ILE A 910 7.92 1.68 -22.74
N CYS A 911 7.90 0.36 -22.67
CA CYS A 911 8.27 -0.55 -23.76
C CYS A 911 7.10 -1.46 -24.13
N TRP A 912 6.64 -1.37 -25.39
CA TRP A 912 5.62 -2.27 -25.97
C TRP A 912 6.31 -3.41 -26.73
N VAL A 913 6.54 -4.55 -26.09
CA VAL A 913 7.44 -5.61 -26.58
C VAL A 913 6.72 -6.74 -27.30
N SER A 914 7.44 -7.48 -28.15
CA SER A 914 6.95 -8.70 -28.81
C SER A 914 6.80 -9.87 -27.84
N ASN A 915 6.06 -10.91 -28.24
CA ASN A 915 5.86 -12.11 -27.43
C ASN A 915 7.19 -12.80 -27.10
N GLU A 916 8.16 -12.74 -28.03
CA GLU A 916 9.49 -13.29 -27.82
C GLU A 916 10.32 -12.45 -26.84
N GLN A 917 10.35 -11.12 -27.00
CA GLN A 917 11.04 -10.22 -26.08
C GLN A 917 10.45 -10.30 -24.66
N LEU A 918 9.12 -10.40 -24.56
CA LEU A 918 8.44 -10.54 -23.27
C LEU A 918 8.81 -11.85 -22.57
N ARG A 919 8.83 -12.97 -23.30
CA ARG A 919 9.28 -14.27 -22.77
C ARG A 919 10.69 -14.18 -22.19
N GLU A 920 11.62 -13.63 -22.95
CA GLU A 920 13.01 -13.53 -22.53
C GLU A 920 13.16 -12.63 -21.29
N PHE A 921 12.45 -11.49 -21.28
CA PHE A 921 12.38 -10.60 -20.13
C PHE A 921 11.79 -11.29 -18.90
N GLU A 922 10.64 -11.93 -19.00
CA GLU A 922 9.92 -12.51 -17.85
C GLU A 922 10.71 -13.66 -17.21
N VAL A 923 11.38 -14.50 -18.01
CA VAL A 923 12.24 -15.58 -17.49
C VAL A 923 13.43 -15.02 -16.70
N ARG A 924 14.07 -13.96 -17.23
CA ARG A 924 15.18 -13.28 -16.53
C ARG A 924 14.67 -12.56 -15.27
N TYR A 925 13.51 -11.93 -15.35
CA TYR A 925 12.88 -11.18 -14.26
C TYR A 925 12.48 -12.09 -13.10
N GLN A 926 11.86 -13.24 -13.39
CA GLN A 926 11.54 -14.26 -12.39
C GLN A 926 12.80 -14.76 -11.67
N LYS A 927 13.87 -15.09 -12.42
CA LYS A 927 15.13 -15.52 -11.79
C LYS A 927 15.73 -14.42 -10.91
N TRP A 928 15.75 -13.18 -11.41
CA TRP A 928 16.32 -12.05 -10.68
C TRP A 928 15.59 -11.75 -9.36
N ILE A 929 14.25 -11.69 -9.36
CA ILE A 929 13.49 -11.34 -8.15
C ILE A 929 13.64 -12.42 -7.07
N LEU A 930 13.69 -13.69 -7.46
CA LEU A 930 13.92 -14.81 -6.55
C LEU A 930 15.32 -14.75 -5.93
N GLU A 931 16.36 -14.52 -6.75
CA GLU A 931 17.74 -14.42 -6.25
C GLU A 931 17.99 -13.16 -5.41
N LEU A 932 17.31 -12.04 -5.72
CA LEU A 932 17.32 -10.83 -4.90
C LEU A 932 16.74 -11.11 -3.51
N GLY A 933 15.59 -11.80 -3.44
CA GLY A 933 14.97 -12.21 -2.18
C GLY A 933 15.89 -13.09 -1.33
N LYS A 934 16.53 -14.10 -1.93
CA LYS A 934 17.51 -14.98 -1.27
C LYS A 934 18.72 -14.22 -0.75
N PHE A 935 19.28 -13.32 -1.57
CA PHE A 935 20.41 -12.48 -1.19
C PHE A 935 20.08 -11.61 0.02
N ARG A 936 18.89 -11.00 0.03
CA ARG A 936 18.42 -10.17 1.15
C ARG A 936 18.11 -10.97 2.42
N ALA A 937 17.65 -12.21 2.28
CA ALA A 937 17.48 -13.13 3.41
C ALA A 937 18.81 -13.59 4.04
N GLY A 938 19.95 -13.23 3.45
CA GLY A 938 21.29 -13.57 3.95
C GLY A 938 21.78 -14.93 3.47
N ALA A 939 21.25 -15.46 2.35
CA ALA A 939 21.82 -16.62 1.69
C ALA A 939 23.19 -16.27 1.08
N ASP A 940 24.12 -17.22 1.12
CA ASP A 940 25.42 -17.09 0.41
C ASP A 940 25.24 -17.40 -1.09
N ASN A 941 24.46 -16.55 -1.77
CA ASN A 941 24.08 -16.69 -3.18
C ASN A 941 24.57 -15.50 -4.03
N GLN A 942 25.58 -14.76 -3.56
CA GLN A 942 26.05 -13.56 -4.24
C GLN A 942 26.42 -13.81 -5.73
N PRO A 943 27.10 -14.91 -6.11
CA PRO A 943 27.41 -15.17 -7.53
C PRO A 943 26.17 -15.39 -8.40
N THR A 944 25.16 -16.11 -7.91
CA THR A 944 23.94 -16.39 -8.68
C THR A 944 23.04 -15.17 -8.78
N TYR A 945 22.97 -14.37 -7.71
CA TYR A 945 22.28 -13.07 -7.74
C TYR A 945 22.97 -12.09 -8.70
N GLN A 946 24.31 -12.02 -8.68
CA GLN A 946 25.07 -11.20 -9.62
C GLN A 946 24.74 -11.59 -11.07
N GLU A 947 24.85 -12.88 -11.42
CA GLU A 947 24.54 -13.38 -12.77
C GLU A 947 23.09 -13.03 -13.18
N ALA A 948 22.13 -13.13 -12.27
CA ALA A 948 20.74 -12.77 -12.54
C ALA A 948 20.55 -11.25 -12.72
N ASN A 949 21.28 -10.42 -11.96
CA ASN A 949 21.25 -8.96 -12.07
C ASN A 949 21.87 -8.48 -13.39
N ASP A 950 23.02 -9.02 -13.76
CA ASP A 950 23.73 -8.67 -15.00
C ASP A 950 22.87 -9.01 -16.23
N LYS A 951 22.20 -10.17 -16.20
CA LYS A 951 21.21 -10.56 -17.24
C LYS A 951 19.99 -9.64 -17.31
N MET A 952 19.59 -9.04 -16.19
CA MET A 952 18.50 -8.04 -16.16
C MET A 952 18.97 -6.71 -16.75
N VAL A 953 20.18 -6.27 -16.42
CA VAL A 953 20.80 -5.08 -17.01
C VAL A 953 20.88 -5.22 -18.54
N GLU A 954 21.35 -6.38 -19.02
CA GLU A 954 21.46 -6.69 -20.46
C GLU A 954 20.09 -6.65 -21.17
N ILE A 955 19.06 -7.33 -20.66
CA ILE A 955 17.77 -7.38 -21.37
C ILE A 955 17.09 -6.01 -21.42
N LEU A 956 17.22 -5.18 -20.37
CA LEU A 956 16.59 -3.86 -20.32
C LEU A 956 17.15 -2.87 -21.37
N SER A 957 18.43 -3.01 -21.77
CA SER A 957 18.98 -2.21 -22.87
C SER A 957 18.48 -2.69 -24.24
N MET A 958 18.17 -3.98 -24.38
CA MET A 958 17.66 -4.59 -25.61
C MET A 958 16.15 -4.40 -25.86
N LEU A 959 15.38 -4.08 -24.81
CA LEU A 959 13.93 -3.84 -24.94
C LEU A 959 13.64 -2.61 -25.81
N HIS A 960 12.82 -2.82 -26.83
CA HIS A 960 12.33 -1.77 -27.73
C HIS A 960 10.83 -1.93 -27.99
N SER A 961 10.16 -0.81 -28.25
CA SER A 961 8.74 -0.81 -28.61
C SER A 961 8.54 -1.28 -30.05
N VAL A 962 7.64 -2.24 -30.25
CA VAL A 962 7.18 -2.70 -31.55
C VAL A 962 6.14 -1.72 -32.08
N TYR A 963 6.48 -0.98 -33.14
CA TYR A 963 5.56 -0.04 -33.80
C TYR A 963 4.92 -0.67 -35.05
N PRO A 964 3.70 -0.24 -35.43
CA PRO A 964 3.10 -0.68 -36.68
C PRO A 964 3.95 -0.28 -37.90
N LYS A 965 3.90 -1.10 -38.97
CA LYS A 965 4.58 -0.81 -40.25
C LYS A 965 3.86 0.31 -40.99
N ALA A 966 4.58 1.37 -41.38
CA ALA A 966 4.04 2.40 -42.26
C ALA A 966 4.12 1.97 -43.74
N THR A 967 3.19 2.47 -44.55
CA THR A 967 3.23 2.34 -46.01
C THR A 967 3.71 3.65 -46.63
N LEU A 968 4.72 3.57 -47.51
CA LEU A 968 5.10 4.68 -48.38
C LEU A 968 4.06 4.78 -49.50
N HIS A 969 3.43 5.95 -49.62
CA HIS A 969 2.46 6.25 -50.68
C HIS A 969 3.13 7.05 -51.80
N ASP A 970 2.77 6.76 -53.04
CA ASP A 970 3.23 7.55 -54.18
C ASP A 970 2.49 8.89 -54.23
N CYS A 971 3.13 9.95 -54.73
CA CYS A 971 2.64 11.34 -54.62
C CYS A 971 1.31 11.60 -55.36
N GLU A 972 0.82 10.65 -56.16
CA GLU A 972 -0.42 10.76 -56.95
C GLU A 972 -1.62 10.02 -56.33
N GLU A 973 -1.46 9.24 -55.24
CA GLU A 973 -2.56 8.52 -54.59
C GLU A 973 -3.17 9.30 -53.41
N SER A 974 -4.49 9.51 -53.45
CA SER A 974 -5.26 10.29 -52.46
C SER A 974 -5.55 9.58 -51.13
N ASP A 975 -4.90 8.45 -50.83
CA ASP A 975 -5.11 7.67 -49.61
C ASP A 975 -4.08 7.99 -48.50
N ALA A 976 -3.45 9.17 -48.58
CA ALA A 976 -2.43 9.67 -47.64
C ALA A 976 -2.88 9.75 -46.16
N ASP A 977 -4.19 9.69 -45.89
CA ASP A 977 -4.75 9.81 -44.53
C ASP A 977 -4.79 8.49 -43.73
N LYS A 978 -4.53 7.32 -44.34
CA LYS A 978 -4.77 6.02 -43.68
C LYS A 978 -3.58 5.40 -42.94
N ASN A 979 -2.32 5.67 -43.30
CA ASN A 979 -1.13 5.12 -42.61
C ASN A 979 0.18 5.89 -42.91
N PRO A 980 0.31 7.17 -42.53
CA PRO A 980 1.50 7.97 -42.81
C PRO A 980 2.72 7.52 -42.00
N VAL A 981 3.92 7.63 -42.60
CA VAL A 981 5.19 7.45 -41.89
C VAL A 981 5.32 8.53 -40.80
N MET A 982 5.34 8.12 -39.54
CA MET A 982 5.57 9.00 -38.39
C MET A 982 6.82 8.57 -37.63
N LEU A 983 7.81 9.46 -37.59
CA LEU A 983 9.08 9.22 -36.91
C LEU A 983 8.84 8.93 -35.41
N GLY A 984 9.34 7.80 -34.92
CA GLY A 984 9.11 7.33 -33.54
C GLY A 984 7.72 6.73 -33.27
N LYS A 985 6.89 6.52 -34.29
CA LYS A 985 5.55 5.91 -34.15
C LYS A 985 5.24 4.83 -35.18
N THR A 986 6.06 4.71 -36.22
CA THR A 986 5.93 3.69 -37.25
C THR A 986 7.30 3.16 -37.66
N ILE A 987 7.40 1.88 -37.98
CA ILE A 987 8.59 1.29 -38.63
C ILE A 987 8.57 1.70 -40.11
N LEU A 988 9.71 2.16 -40.64
CA LEU A 988 9.89 2.41 -42.08
C LEU A 988 9.74 1.08 -42.84
N GLY A 989 8.58 0.86 -43.46
CA GLY A 989 8.31 -0.30 -44.32
C GLY A 989 9.00 -0.18 -45.68
N THR A 990 9.23 -1.33 -46.32
CA THR A 990 9.77 -1.43 -47.69
C THR A 990 8.86 -0.72 -48.69
N GLN A 991 9.50 0.06 -49.56
CA GLN A 991 8.85 0.89 -50.58
C GLN A 991 7.96 0.03 -51.47
N LYS A 992 6.64 0.29 -51.48
CA LYS A 992 5.77 -0.15 -52.59
C LYS A 992 6.12 0.73 -53.79
N LEU A 993 6.70 0.14 -54.82
CA LEU A 993 6.77 0.70 -56.17
C LEU A 993 5.61 0.15 -57.00
#